data_AF-A0A8J3R1S4-F1
#
_entry.id   AF-A0A8J3R1S4-F1
#
_cell.length_a   1.000
_cell.length_b   1.000
_cell.length_c   1.000
_cell.angle_alpha   90.00
_cell.angle_beta   90.00
_cell.angle_gamma   90.00
#
_symmetry.space_group_name_H-M   'P 1'
#
loop_
_entity.id
_entity.type
_entity.pdbx_description
1 polymer ?
#
loop_
_entity_poly.entity_id
_entity_poly.type
_entity_poly.pdbx_seq_one_letter_code
_entity_poly.pdbx_strand_id
1 'polypeptide(L)'
;MPVTDTDGDRTLPTVRVPRLVGRDAELTRLRHALAGPPGLALVEGEAGIGKSRLVHELLAGRDRTMVAVCPPFREAFTLGPIVDAARQACTEVAVLGLSPLAGALRPLFPEWSAELPEAPEPLGDAGAARHRLLRSLAELLERLGVELLVVEDVHWADQATLEFLLFLVSRRDRRVGLVLTYRPEDVPPDSLLRRLSSRGQPVRVTLAPLDVAGTAELVSSMLDDEHVSAAFAAFLHGRTEGLPLAVEESVRLMRDRADLVRLDGEWIRRTLDDIVVPPTIRDAVLERAARLDAAARRVLQAAAVLAEPVGEATLIAVALAGGSPDVAAGAGAGAGAGGGGGAGAPAGLLPASADAGLIEAIDRGLLVEDDRGRIRFGHVLAARAVYDAVPGPDRRRLHARAGRVLEAAATQPVARLAHHFREAGEVETWCRYAERAADLALASGDHRVAVMLLHDMVTGADLPAGTLARVVRKMPTLASSGYLRRSGVVGTLRGMLDRAALSVPERAELRAQLGRVLMHAGEYEAGAAMLELAIPDLGHKPVEAAYAMSTLGLPFSTAWPAPVHRQWLDRAAAAMSQAAVSQAEPTTAATTAATMTAATTTAFPEPDRLALRIDRMTALLDLGDPEGWQVAAELPVTANETWQRPHVARAALNIGNEAMRWGRYAEARRRLAVGVGLAEEYDLLRLSDMIAVTLVHLDWFTGAWTGLADRAAALAELDGEALIRLDAKVVGGLLDAATGAPRRAETALRAVLDEARERGMVELLHEPAAALARIRLADGDVDAAIDLTEQVLALVAGKEIWLWASETAAVRVDALSAAGRLGDAYQLVSSFERGLRGCDAPVAAASLATCRGCLAEATGDRSAAAAAFAAAALAWDGLPRPYDALLARERQGMNLIAAGDLDAGLAVLGDVPRGLSGLGATGDADRVAAVLRGHGVTARRPWRGGSRGYGDQLSPRELEVVRLVVAGLTNPEIARALSRSPKTVAAQLTSAMRKLGVSSRTAVAVSATQAGIVTAGDSD
;
A
#
# COMPACT_ATOMS: atom_id res chain seq x y z
N MET A 1 -7.03 -66.95 9.38
CA MET A 1 -6.09 -68.08 9.22
C MET A 1 -4.76 -67.54 8.76
N PRO A 2 -3.62 -68.09 9.22
CA PRO A 2 -2.31 -67.60 8.80
C PRO A 2 -2.09 -68.05 7.35
N VAL A 3 -1.94 -67.09 6.44
CA VAL A 3 -1.51 -67.39 5.06
C VAL A 3 -0.03 -67.69 5.14
N THR A 4 0.30 -68.95 4.88
CA THR A 4 1.67 -69.45 4.74
C THR A 4 2.35 -68.79 3.55
N ASP A 5 3.60 -68.41 3.80
CA ASP A 5 4.65 -67.95 2.88
C ASP A 5 4.58 -68.64 1.50
N THR A 6 3.90 -68.00 0.55
CA THR A 6 4.04 -68.30 -0.88
C THR A 6 4.71 -67.10 -1.52
N ASP A 7 5.83 -67.36 -2.20
CA ASP A 7 6.65 -66.45 -3.02
C ASP A 7 5.80 -65.53 -3.93
N GLY A 8 5.26 -64.46 -3.36
CA GLY A 8 4.84 -63.29 -4.11
C GLY A 8 6.11 -62.59 -4.57
N ASP A 9 6.30 -62.53 -5.88
CA ASP A 9 7.35 -61.78 -6.58
C ASP A 9 7.71 -60.49 -5.81
N ARG A 10 8.85 -60.49 -5.10
CA ARG A 10 9.30 -59.39 -4.22
C ARG A 10 9.91 -58.24 -5.02
N THR A 11 9.26 -57.84 -6.10
CA THR A 11 9.61 -56.67 -6.88
C THR A 11 8.92 -55.46 -6.25
N LEU A 12 9.71 -54.49 -5.77
CA LEU A 12 9.17 -53.23 -5.27
C LEU A 12 8.47 -52.50 -6.43
N PRO A 13 7.27 -51.93 -6.21
CA PRO A 13 6.57 -51.20 -7.26
C PRO A 13 7.35 -49.97 -7.70
N THR A 14 7.32 -49.70 -9.02
CA THR A 14 7.84 -48.45 -9.56
C THR A 14 6.82 -47.35 -9.29
N VAL A 15 7.11 -46.50 -8.30
CA VAL A 15 6.20 -45.38 -7.96
C VAL A 15 6.45 -44.21 -8.92
N ARG A 16 5.51 -44.00 -9.85
CA ARG A 16 5.55 -42.92 -10.84
C ARG A 16 5.08 -41.58 -10.27
N VAL A 17 5.29 -40.53 -11.05
CA VAL A 17 4.63 -39.24 -10.82
C VAL A 17 3.14 -39.41 -11.17
N PRO A 18 2.20 -39.13 -10.25
CA PRO A 18 0.78 -39.33 -10.53
C PRO A 18 0.25 -38.44 -11.65
N ARG A 19 -0.88 -38.85 -12.25
CA ARG A 19 -1.66 -38.01 -13.17
C ARG A 19 -2.50 -37.00 -12.38
N LEU A 20 -2.97 -35.95 -13.06
CA LEU A 20 -3.92 -35.01 -12.47
C LEU A 20 -5.29 -35.71 -12.38
N VAL A 21 -5.84 -35.83 -11.17
CA VAL A 21 -7.09 -36.55 -10.89
C VAL A 21 -8.17 -35.60 -10.36
N GLY A 22 -9.40 -35.71 -10.86
CA GLY A 22 -10.57 -35.00 -10.32
C GLY A 22 -10.49 -33.47 -10.44
N ARG A 23 -9.93 -32.94 -11.53
CA ARG A 23 -9.73 -31.49 -11.75
C ARG A 23 -10.20 -30.97 -13.12
N ASP A 24 -11.01 -31.74 -13.85
CA ASP A 24 -11.44 -31.37 -15.21
C ASP A 24 -12.31 -30.11 -15.24
N ALA A 25 -13.18 -29.94 -14.24
CA ALA A 25 -14.05 -28.77 -14.13
C ALA A 25 -13.25 -27.49 -13.84
N GLU A 26 -12.28 -27.57 -12.93
CA GLU A 26 -11.34 -26.50 -12.59
C GLU A 26 -10.52 -26.08 -13.82
N LEU A 27 -9.95 -27.07 -14.52
CA LEU A 27 -9.13 -26.85 -15.71
C LEU A 27 -9.93 -26.22 -16.86
N THR A 28 -11.17 -26.67 -17.06
CA THR A 28 -12.10 -26.10 -18.05
C THR A 28 -12.41 -24.63 -17.72
N ARG A 29 -12.70 -24.31 -16.45
CA ARG A 29 -12.91 -22.92 -16.01
C ARG A 29 -11.70 -22.04 -16.27
N LEU A 30 -10.49 -22.51 -15.95
CA LEU A 30 -9.25 -21.77 -16.22
C LEU A 30 -9.03 -21.55 -17.72
N ARG A 31 -9.21 -22.58 -18.55
CA ARG A 31 -9.08 -22.48 -20.01
C ARG A 31 -10.08 -21.47 -20.58
N HIS A 32 -11.32 -21.48 -20.12
CA HIS A 32 -12.35 -20.53 -20.56
C HIS A 32 -12.01 -19.08 -20.14
N ALA A 33 -11.59 -18.87 -18.90
CA ALA A 33 -11.19 -17.55 -18.39
C ALA A 33 -10.02 -16.92 -19.15
N LEU A 34 -9.14 -17.76 -19.71
CA LEU A 34 -7.94 -17.35 -20.43
C LEU A 34 -8.13 -17.36 -21.96
N ALA A 35 -9.32 -17.66 -22.47
CA ALA A 35 -9.60 -17.69 -23.90
C ALA A 35 -9.78 -16.28 -24.52
N GLY A 36 -10.03 -15.26 -23.70
CA GLY A 36 -10.22 -13.86 -24.11
C GLY A 36 -9.20 -12.90 -23.47
N PRO A 37 -8.70 -11.87 -24.19
CA PRO A 37 -7.69 -10.98 -23.67
C PRO A 37 -8.26 -9.78 -22.88
N PRO A 38 -7.60 -9.34 -21.81
CA PRO A 38 -6.63 -10.09 -21.01
C PRO A 38 -7.32 -10.80 -19.83
N GLY A 39 -7.27 -12.13 -19.79
CA GLY A 39 -7.83 -12.94 -18.70
C GLY A 39 -7.09 -12.76 -17.37
N LEU A 40 -7.78 -12.96 -16.26
CA LEU A 40 -7.22 -13.00 -14.90
C LEU A 40 -7.86 -14.17 -14.15
N ALA A 41 -7.05 -15.08 -13.64
CA ALA A 41 -7.50 -16.23 -12.86
C ALA A 41 -6.76 -16.34 -11.53
N LEU A 42 -7.50 -16.69 -10.48
CA LEU A 42 -7.01 -16.94 -9.14
C LEU A 42 -7.28 -18.39 -8.76
N VAL A 43 -6.22 -19.15 -8.47
CA VAL A 43 -6.31 -20.54 -8.02
C VAL A 43 -5.97 -20.59 -6.54
N GLU A 44 -6.95 -20.94 -5.71
CA GLU A 44 -6.81 -20.96 -4.26
C GLU A 44 -7.02 -22.36 -3.68
N GLY A 45 -6.34 -22.63 -2.57
CA GLY A 45 -6.48 -23.86 -1.81
C GLY A 45 -5.28 -24.11 -0.92
N GLU A 46 -5.40 -25.08 -0.02
CA GLU A 46 -4.40 -25.36 1.01
C GLU A 46 -3.08 -25.91 0.43
N ALA A 47 -2.06 -26.01 1.28
CA ALA A 47 -0.76 -26.55 0.88
C ALA A 47 -0.87 -28.02 0.43
N GLY A 48 -0.26 -28.39 -0.69
CA GLY A 48 -0.29 -29.77 -1.19
C GLY A 48 -1.59 -30.22 -1.88
N ILE A 49 -2.58 -29.32 -2.05
CA ILE A 49 -3.89 -29.61 -2.66
C ILE A 49 -3.85 -29.85 -4.19
N GLY A 50 -2.73 -29.56 -4.85
CA GLY A 50 -2.52 -29.74 -6.29
C GLY A 50 -2.58 -28.49 -7.17
N LYS A 51 -2.49 -27.27 -6.61
CA LYS A 51 -2.50 -25.99 -7.37
C LYS A 51 -1.47 -25.96 -8.51
N SER A 52 -0.20 -26.22 -8.19
CA SER A 52 0.89 -26.21 -9.17
C SER A 52 0.73 -27.27 -10.24
N ARG A 53 0.18 -28.45 -9.90
CA ARG A 53 -0.08 -29.50 -10.89
C ARG A 53 -1.19 -29.11 -11.85
N LEU A 54 -2.26 -28.48 -11.36
CA LEU A 54 -3.33 -27.93 -12.21
C LEU A 54 -2.81 -26.87 -13.17
N VAL A 55 -1.93 -25.98 -12.68
CA VAL A 55 -1.26 -24.97 -13.51
C VAL A 55 -0.37 -25.62 -14.55
N HIS A 56 0.44 -26.63 -14.19
CA HIS A 56 1.28 -27.34 -15.14
C HIS A 56 0.44 -27.96 -16.29
N GLU A 57 -0.70 -28.57 -15.97
CA GLU A 57 -1.64 -29.12 -16.97
C GLU A 57 -2.30 -28.04 -17.84
N LEU A 58 -2.51 -26.84 -17.28
CA LEU A 58 -3.00 -25.67 -18.03
C LEU A 58 -1.94 -25.13 -19.01
N LEU A 59 -0.66 -25.23 -18.66
CA LEU A 59 0.45 -24.75 -19.47
C LEU A 59 0.92 -25.76 -20.52
N ALA A 60 0.59 -27.05 -20.36
CA ALA A 60 0.94 -28.08 -21.32
C ALA A 60 0.52 -27.70 -22.75
N GLY A 61 1.51 -27.64 -23.67
CA GLY A 61 1.31 -27.28 -25.08
C GLY A 61 1.17 -25.78 -25.37
N ARG A 62 1.59 -24.88 -24.46
CA ARG A 62 1.64 -23.43 -24.68
C ARG A 62 3.08 -22.91 -24.76
N ASP A 63 3.39 -22.18 -25.83
CA ASP A 63 4.77 -21.77 -26.15
C ASP A 63 5.13 -20.32 -25.74
N ARG A 64 4.21 -19.57 -25.13
CA ARG A 64 4.37 -18.14 -24.80
C ARG A 64 4.02 -17.80 -23.35
N THR A 65 4.45 -18.67 -22.44
CA THR A 65 4.12 -18.61 -21.02
C THR A 65 5.37 -18.32 -20.19
N MET A 66 5.24 -17.48 -19.17
CA MET A 66 6.29 -17.26 -18.19
C MET A 66 5.78 -17.64 -16.80
N VAL A 67 6.56 -18.43 -16.06
CA VAL A 67 6.23 -18.88 -14.70
C VAL A 67 7.20 -18.25 -13.72
N ALA A 68 6.66 -17.48 -12.76
CA ALA A 68 7.37 -16.94 -11.62
C ALA A 68 6.91 -17.67 -10.36
N VAL A 69 7.84 -18.05 -9.48
CA VAL A 69 7.54 -18.76 -8.24
C VAL A 69 7.95 -17.86 -7.07
N CYS A 70 7.01 -17.57 -6.16
CA CYS A 70 7.31 -16.80 -4.96
C CYS A 70 7.88 -17.71 -3.88
N PRO A 71 9.16 -17.54 -3.48
CA PRO A 71 9.78 -18.40 -2.50
C PRO A 71 9.27 -18.07 -1.08
N PRO A 72 9.25 -19.04 -0.14
CA PRO A 72 8.72 -18.84 1.23
C PRO A 72 9.65 -18.02 2.14
N PHE A 73 10.58 -17.24 1.60
CA PHE A 73 11.54 -16.47 2.38
C PHE A 73 10.94 -15.16 2.86
N ARG A 74 11.35 -14.73 4.06
CA ARG A 74 10.90 -13.46 4.68
C ARG A 74 11.61 -12.22 4.15
N GLU A 75 12.74 -12.37 3.47
CA GLU A 75 13.52 -11.25 2.95
C GLU A 75 12.95 -10.83 1.58
N ALA A 76 12.47 -9.59 1.50
CA ALA A 76 11.85 -9.07 0.30
C ALA A 76 12.92 -8.73 -0.74
N PHE A 77 12.90 -9.45 -1.85
CA PHE A 77 13.64 -9.10 -3.06
C PHE A 77 12.73 -8.26 -3.96
N THR A 78 13.10 -7.03 -4.24
CA THR A 78 12.32 -6.15 -5.12
C THR A 78 12.04 -6.87 -6.45
N LEU A 79 10.79 -7.25 -6.70
CA LEU A 79 10.36 -7.95 -7.93
C LEU A 79 11.05 -9.31 -8.15
N GLY A 80 11.63 -9.92 -7.11
CA GLY A 80 12.49 -11.11 -7.21
C GLY A 80 11.94 -12.22 -8.10
N PRO A 81 10.72 -12.73 -7.83
CA PRO A 81 10.11 -13.79 -8.64
C PRO A 81 10.00 -13.45 -10.13
N ILE A 82 9.70 -12.19 -10.46
CA ILE A 82 9.53 -11.73 -11.84
C ILE A 82 10.88 -11.56 -12.52
N VAL A 83 11.87 -11.00 -11.81
CA VAL A 83 13.24 -10.83 -12.32
C VAL A 83 13.85 -12.20 -12.63
N ASP A 84 13.70 -13.17 -11.74
CA ASP A 84 14.25 -14.51 -11.95
C ASP A 84 13.55 -15.25 -13.09
N ALA A 85 12.24 -15.08 -13.25
CA ALA A 85 11.50 -15.61 -14.39
C ALA A 85 11.93 -14.96 -15.72
N ALA A 86 12.15 -13.65 -15.74
CA ALA A 86 12.61 -12.93 -16.93
C ALA A 86 14.03 -13.31 -17.33
N ARG A 87 14.95 -13.48 -16.36
CA ARG A 87 16.31 -14.03 -16.59
C ARG A 87 16.27 -15.39 -17.26
N GLN A 88 15.32 -16.22 -16.83
CA GLN A 88 15.12 -17.54 -17.41
C GLN A 88 14.53 -17.46 -18.82
N ALA A 89 13.64 -16.51 -19.09
CA ALA A 89 13.03 -16.36 -20.40
C ALA A 89 13.95 -15.74 -21.46
N CYS A 90 15.00 -15.01 -21.06
CA CYS A 90 15.83 -14.20 -21.95
C CYS A 90 17.32 -14.46 -21.77
N THR A 91 18.00 -14.96 -22.82
CA THR A 91 19.45 -15.15 -22.81
C THR A 91 20.23 -13.99 -23.43
N GLU A 92 19.61 -13.21 -24.31
CA GLU A 92 20.24 -12.06 -24.99
C GLU A 92 19.21 -10.93 -25.07
N VAL A 93 19.41 -9.83 -24.33
CA VAL A 93 18.40 -8.78 -24.20
C VAL A 93 18.51 -7.76 -25.35
N ALA A 94 19.71 -7.62 -25.92
CA ALA A 94 19.99 -6.67 -27.00
C ALA A 94 19.08 -6.85 -28.24
N VAL A 95 18.64 -8.08 -28.52
CA VAL A 95 17.81 -8.40 -29.70
C VAL A 95 16.34 -8.01 -29.55
N LEU A 96 15.88 -7.64 -28.36
CA LEU A 96 14.47 -7.34 -28.07
C LEU A 96 14.02 -5.96 -28.58
N GLY A 97 14.99 -5.07 -28.92
CA GLY A 97 14.70 -3.72 -29.42
C GLY A 97 13.93 -2.87 -28.40
N LEU A 98 14.35 -2.92 -27.14
CA LEU A 98 13.74 -2.18 -26.03
C LEU A 98 13.90 -0.66 -26.18
N SER A 99 12.90 0.09 -25.71
CA SER A 99 12.93 1.56 -25.68
C SER A 99 13.98 2.09 -24.68
N PRO A 100 14.38 3.36 -24.76
CA PRO A 100 15.28 3.97 -23.77
C PRO A 100 14.81 3.85 -22.31
N LEU A 101 13.51 3.67 -22.09
CA LEU A 101 12.92 3.44 -20.77
C LEU A 101 13.49 2.19 -20.09
N ALA A 102 13.89 1.17 -20.87
CA ALA A 102 14.45 -0.07 -20.38
C ALA A 102 15.79 0.10 -19.65
N GLY A 103 16.46 1.24 -19.77
CA GLY A 103 17.60 1.56 -18.91
C GLY A 103 17.26 1.55 -17.41
N ALA A 104 15.98 1.74 -17.04
CA ALA A 104 15.52 1.61 -15.65
C ALA A 104 15.61 0.17 -15.11
N LEU A 105 15.78 -0.84 -15.97
CA LEU A 105 15.93 -2.25 -15.59
C LEU A 105 17.34 -2.60 -15.12
N ARG A 106 18.35 -1.75 -15.39
CA ARG A 106 19.77 -2.03 -15.04
C ARG A 106 19.99 -2.39 -13.57
N PRO A 107 19.31 -1.76 -12.58
CA PRO A 107 19.42 -2.18 -11.18
C PRO A 107 18.89 -3.59 -10.90
N LEU A 108 17.87 -4.05 -11.63
CA LEU A 108 17.31 -5.40 -11.47
C LEU A 108 18.11 -6.46 -12.24
N PHE A 109 18.70 -6.08 -13.38
CA PHE A 109 19.45 -6.95 -14.29
C PHE A 109 20.87 -6.39 -14.52
N PRO A 110 21.74 -6.40 -13.50
CA PRO A 110 23.11 -5.91 -13.62
C PRO A 110 23.89 -6.61 -14.74
N GLU A 111 23.63 -7.90 -14.97
CA GLU A 111 24.21 -8.70 -16.06
C GLU A 111 23.89 -8.16 -17.45
N TRP A 112 22.75 -7.49 -17.61
CA TRP A 112 22.32 -6.91 -18.87
C TRP A 112 22.72 -5.44 -18.99
N SER A 113 23.46 -4.88 -18.02
CA SER A 113 23.76 -3.45 -18.00
C SER A 113 24.55 -2.94 -19.20
N ALA A 114 25.31 -3.78 -19.89
CA ALA A 114 26.02 -3.39 -21.11
C ALA A 114 25.13 -3.43 -22.37
N GLU A 115 24.05 -4.22 -22.34
CA GLU A 115 23.12 -4.42 -23.45
C GLU A 115 21.87 -3.55 -23.34
N LEU A 116 21.47 -3.22 -22.11
CA LEU A 116 20.35 -2.31 -21.84
C LEU A 116 20.73 -0.86 -22.21
N PRO A 117 19.73 -0.04 -22.60
CA PRO A 117 19.93 1.39 -22.81
C PRO A 117 20.54 2.08 -21.58
N GLU A 118 21.10 3.27 -21.79
CA GLU A 118 21.68 4.05 -20.68
C GLU A 118 20.67 4.24 -19.54
N ALA A 119 21.17 4.22 -18.30
CA ALA A 119 20.31 4.36 -17.13
C ALA A 119 19.62 5.74 -17.23
N PRO A 120 18.28 5.80 -17.16
CA PRO A 120 17.60 7.08 -17.20
C PRO A 120 17.96 7.86 -15.95
N GLU A 121 17.97 9.19 -16.06
CA GLU A 121 18.37 10.07 -14.95
C GLU A 121 17.63 9.72 -13.64
N PRO A 122 18.35 9.71 -12.50
CA PRO A 122 17.74 9.49 -11.19
C PRO A 122 16.59 10.46 -10.94
N LEU A 123 15.46 9.94 -10.48
CA LEU A 123 14.31 10.75 -10.08
C LEU A 123 14.36 11.03 -8.58
N GLY A 124 14.08 12.27 -8.18
CA GLY A 124 13.92 12.63 -6.77
C GLY A 124 12.63 12.10 -6.12
N ASP A 125 11.68 11.60 -6.93
CA ASP A 125 10.47 10.92 -6.47
C ASP A 125 10.58 9.40 -6.65
N ALA A 126 10.48 8.70 -5.52
CA ALA A 126 10.48 7.25 -5.44
C ALA A 126 9.33 6.63 -6.24
N GLY A 127 8.14 7.24 -6.19
CA GLY A 127 6.95 6.76 -6.87
C GLY A 127 7.14 6.78 -8.39
N ALA A 128 7.67 7.89 -8.91
CA ALA A 128 8.00 8.01 -10.33
C ALA A 128 9.11 7.03 -10.78
N ALA A 129 10.17 6.85 -9.97
CA ALA A 129 11.20 5.84 -10.25
C ALA A 129 10.63 4.42 -10.30
N ARG A 130 9.75 4.11 -9.33
CA ARG A 130 9.02 2.86 -9.22
C ARG A 130 8.12 2.62 -10.43
N HIS A 131 7.29 3.59 -10.79
CA HIS A 131 6.40 3.48 -11.94
C HIS A 131 7.18 3.27 -13.24
N ARG A 132 8.26 4.04 -13.45
CA ARG A 132 9.18 3.89 -14.59
C ARG A 132 9.67 2.44 -14.68
N LEU A 133 10.14 1.88 -13.57
CA LEU A 133 10.58 0.49 -13.50
C LEU A 133 9.49 -0.50 -13.89
N LEU A 134 8.27 -0.34 -13.36
CA LEU A 134 7.14 -1.22 -13.68
C LEU A 134 6.76 -1.15 -15.17
N ARG A 135 6.80 0.04 -15.78
CA ARG A 135 6.61 0.20 -17.23
C ARG A 135 7.69 -0.50 -18.04
N SER A 136 8.95 -0.32 -17.68
CA SER A 136 10.06 -0.99 -18.37
C SER A 136 9.95 -2.51 -18.26
N LEU A 137 9.51 -3.01 -17.10
CA LEU A 137 9.31 -4.44 -16.89
C LEU A 137 8.13 -4.97 -17.71
N ALA A 138 7.03 -4.20 -17.81
CA ALA A 138 5.92 -4.56 -18.71
C ALA A 138 6.35 -4.56 -20.18
N GLU A 139 7.14 -3.57 -20.62
CA GLU A 139 7.72 -3.56 -21.96
C GLU A 139 8.60 -4.80 -22.19
N LEU A 140 9.42 -5.18 -21.21
CA LEU A 140 10.24 -6.40 -21.29
C LEU A 140 9.35 -7.64 -21.51
N LEU A 141 8.26 -7.81 -20.76
CA LEU A 141 7.33 -8.93 -20.96
C LEU A 141 6.70 -8.93 -22.35
N GLU A 142 6.30 -7.74 -22.83
CA GLU A 142 5.71 -7.57 -24.16
C GLU A 142 6.72 -7.93 -25.26
N ARG A 143 7.99 -7.52 -25.14
CA ARG A 143 9.05 -7.82 -26.12
C ARG A 143 9.53 -9.26 -26.06
N LEU A 144 9.50 -9.90 -24.90
CA LEU A 144 9.68 -11.35 -24.76
C LEU A 144 8.51 -12.14 -25.34
N GLY A 145 7.42 -11.47 -25.71
CA GLY A 145 6.25 -12.10 -26.29
C GLY A 145 5.47 -12.94 -25.28
N VAL A 146 5.53 -12.63 -23.99
CA VAL A 146 4.78 -13.34 -22.94
C VAL A 146 3.28 -13.07 -23.12
N GLU A 147 2.49 -14.11 -23.34
CA GLU A 147 1.02 -14.02 -23.44
C GLU A 147 0.33 -14.40 -22.13
N LEU A 148 0.97 -15.25 -21.31
CA LEU A 148 0.46 -15.68 -20.02
C LEU A 148 1.59 -15.65 -18.98
N LEU A 149 1.40 -14.85 -17.94
CA LEU A 149 2.25 -14.83 -16.76
C LEU A 149 1.56 -15.59 -15.62
N VAL A 150 2.20 -16.67 -15.18
CA VAL A 150 1.81 -17.42 -13.99
C VAL A 150 2.68 -16.98 -12.83
N VAL A 151 2.06 -16.62 -11.70
CA VAL A 151 2.77 -16.37 -10.45
C VAL A 151 2.30 -17.36 -9.39
N GLU A 152 3.16 -18.30 -9.06
CA GLU A 152 2.88 -19.33 -8.08
C GLU A 152 3.16 -18.86 -6.66
N ASP A 153 2.30 -19.30 -5.73
CA ASP A 153 2.39 -19.04 -4.30
C ASP A 153 2.49 -17.54 -3.96
N VAL A 154 1.69 -16.71 -4.65
CA VAL A 154 1.72 -15.23 -4.57
C VAL A 154 1.43 -14.65 -3.18
N HIS A 155 0.99 -15.47 -2.21
CA HIS A 155 0.91 -15.09 -0.80
C HIS A 155 2.28 -14.81 -0.18
N TRP A 156 3.36 -15.37 -0.74
CA TRP A 156 4.75 -15.06 -0.38
C TRP A 156 5.37 -13.92 -1.20
N ALA A 157 4.65 -13.36 -2.17
CA ALA A 157 5.18 -12.30 -3.02
C ALA A 157 5.56 -11.06 -2.19
N ASP A 158 6.69 -10.44 -2.55
CA ASP A 158 7.04 -9.13 -2.05
C ASP A 158 5.99 -8.09 -2.51
N GLN A 159 5.87 -7.01 -1.73
CA GLN A 159 4.94 -5.91 -2.04
C GLN A 159 5.17 -5.38 -3.46
N ALA A 160 6.43 -5.31 -3.87
CA ALA A 160 6.81 -4.79 -5.16
C ALA A 160 6.32 -5.69 -6.33
N THR A 161 6.33 -7.01 -6.17
CA THR A 161 5.71 -7.97 -7.09
C THR A 161 4.19 -7.80 -7.14
N LEU A 162 3.52 -7.63 -5.99
CA LEU A 162 2.07 -7.39 -5.96
C LEU A 162 1.66 -6.07 -6.63
N GLU A 163 2.46 -5.01 -6.45
CA GLU A 163 2.31 -3.73 -7.15
C GLU A 163 2.45 -3.88 -8.67
N PHE A 164 3.43 -4.66 -9.13
CA PHE A 164 3.59 -4.92 -10.55
C PHE A 164 2.40 -5.68 -11.14
N LEU A 165 1.87 -6.68 -10.43
CA LEU A 165 0.67 -7.39 -10.85
C LEU A 165 -0.55 -6.46 -10.91
N LEU A 166 -0.72 -5.56 -9.94
CA LEU A 166 -1.77 -4.54 -9.95
C LEU A 166 -1.61 -3.56 -11.11
N PHE A 167 -0.37 -3.15 -11.36
CA PHE A 167 -0.01 -2.29 -12.48
C PHE A 167 -0.40 -2.94 -13.80
N LEU A 168 -0.05 -4.22 -14.02
CA LEU A 168 -0.45 -4.97 -15.20
C LEU A 168 -1.98 -5.02 -15.34
N VAL A 169 -2.71 -5.40 -14.29
CA VAL A 169 -4.18 -5.50 -14.31
C VAL A 169 -4.85 -4.15 -14.61
N SER A 170 -4.27 -3.04 -14.16
CA SER A 170 -4.84 -1.70 -14.30
C SER A 170 -4.60 -1.07 -15.68
N ARG A 171 -3.76 -1.67 -16.54
CA ARG A 171 -3.48 -1.18 -17.89
C ARG A 171 -4.67 -1.43 -18.83
N ARG A 172 -5.09 -0.37 -19.54
CA ARG A 172 -6.15 -0.46 -20.56
C ARG A 172 -5.74 -1.25 -21.79
N ASP A 173 -4.44 -1.27 -22.09
CA ASP A 173 -3.81 -1.92 -23.24
C ASP A 173 -3.18 -3.29 -22.89
N ARG A 174 -3.54 -3.88 -21.74
CA ARG A 174 -2.94 -5.14 -21.24
C ARG A 174 -3.05 -6.24 -22.30
N ARG A 175 -1.90 -6.87 -22.62
CA ARG A 175 -1.79 -8.02 -23.52
C ARG A 175 -1.51 -9.35 -22.81
N VAL A 176 -1.03 -9.29 -21.57
CA VAL A 176 -0.61 -10.45 -20.77
C VAL A 176 -1.77 -10.95 -19.90
N GLY A 177 -2.15 -12.21 -20.06
CA GLY A 177 -3.05 -12.93 -19.15
C GLY A 177 -2.33 -13.28 -17.84
N LEU A 178 -3.09 -13.39 -16.74
CA LEU A 178 -2.52 -13.66 -15.41
C LEU A 178 -3.17 -14.88 -14.75
N VAL A 179 -2.36 -15.77 -14.19
CA VAL A 179 -2.79 -16.85 -13.30
C VAL A 179 -2.00 -16.76 -12.01
N LEU A 180 -2.70 -16.58 -10.89
CA LEU A 180 -2.06 -16.47 -9.57
C LEU A 180 -2.49 -17.64 -8.69
N THR A 181 -1.55 -18.33 -8.05
CA THR A 181 -1.86 -19.37 -7.07
C THR A 181 -1.59 -18.89 -5.64
N TYR A 182 -2.50 -19.11 -4.70
CA TYR A 182 -2.29 -18.71 -3.31
C TYR A 182 -3.03 -19.57 -2.29
N ARG A 183 -2.73 -19.33 -1.00
CA ARG A 183 -3.37 -19.95 0.16
C ARG A 183 -4.15 -18.90 0.92
N PRO A 184 -5.50 -18.94 0.96
CA PRO A 184 -6.32 -17.90 1.57
C PRO A 184 -5.95 -17.58 3.04
N GLU A 185 -5.57 -18.60 3.80
CA GLU A 185 -5.17 -18.54 5.20
C GLU A 185 -3.85 -17.78 5.43
N ASP A 186 -2.97 -17.78 4.43
CA ASP A 186 -1.66 -17.13 4.49
C ASP A 186 -1.68 -15.70 3.91
N VAL A 187 -2.85 -15.17 3.50
CA VAL A 187 -2.97 -13.81 2.95
C VAL A 187 -3.29 -12.79 4.06
N PRO A 188 -2.37 -11.86 4.37
CA PRO A 188 -2.62 -10.80 5.34
C PRO A 188 -3.87 -9.95 5.01
N PRO A 189 -4.55 -9.38 6.02
CA PRO A 189 -5.69 -8.49 5.78
C PRO A 189 -5.38 -7.27 4.91
N ASP A 190 -4.16 -6.74 5.01
CA ASP A 190 -3.66 -5.56 4.30
C ASP A 190 -2.93 -5.88 2.97
N SER A 191 -2.95 -7.14 2.53
CA SER A 191 -2.26 -7.56 1.30
C SER A 191 -2.88 -6.97 0.04
N LEU A 192 -2.03 -6.45 -0.86
CA LEU A 192 -2.40 -5.98 -2.20
C LEU A 192 -3.05 -7.07 -3.06
N LEU A 193 -2.83 -8.35 -2.75
CA LEU A 193 -3.49 -9.47 -3.42
C LEU A 193 -5.02 -9.40 -3.33
N ARG A 194 -5.56 -8.87 -2.22
CA ARG A 194 -7.00 -8.66 -2.06
C ARG A 194 -7.55 -7.60 -3.02
N ARG A 195 -6.74 -6.60 -3.40
CA ARG A 195 -7.13 -5.55 -4.38
C ARG A 195 -7.12 -6.04 -5.82
N LEU A 196 -6.26 -6.99 -6.16
CA LEU A 196 -6.28 -7.65 -7.47
C LEU A 196 -7.65 -8.28 -7.75
N SER A 197 -8.30 -8.77 -6.70
CA SER A 197 -9.64 -9.35 -6.79
C SER A 197 -10.75 -8.34 -7.10
N SER A 198 -10.66 -7.09 -6.61
CA SER A 198 -11.71 -6.09 -6.82
C SER A 198 -11.57 -5.33 -8.13
N ARG A 199 -10.34 -5.08 -8.59
CA ARG A 199 -10.08 -4.29 -9.82
C ARG A 199 -10.08 -5.11 -11.11
N GLY A 200 -9.77 -6.40 -11.06
CA GLY A 200 -9.55 -7.23 -12.25
C GLY A 200 -10.67 -8.21 -12.64
N GLN A 201 -11.76 -8.29 -11.87
CA GLN A 201 -12.84 -9.28 -12.02
C GLN A 201 -12.33 -10.71 -12.31
N PRO A 202 -11.46 -11.28 -11.45
CA PRO A 202 -10.85 -12.58 -11.71
C PRO A 202 -11.86 -13.72 -11.70
N VAL A 203 -11.60 -14.75 -12.51
CA VAL A 203 -12.21 -16.07 -12.31
C VAL A 203 -11.51 -16.74 -11.14
N ARG A 204 -12.26 -17.08 -10.08
CA ARG A 204 -11.75 -17.79 -8.90
C ARG A 204 -12.00 -19.28 -9.01
N VAL A 205 -10.96 -20.06 -8.74
CA VAL A 205 -10.99 -21.52 -8.76
C VAL A 205 -10.45 -22.03 -7.42
N THR A 206 -11.37 -22.49 -6.56
CA THR A 206 -11.06 -23.09 -5.26
C THR A 206 -10.89 -24.60 -5.43
N LEU A 207 -9.77 -25.17 -4.95
CA LEU A 207 -9.52 -26.60 -4.99
C LEU A 207 -9.95 -27.28 -3.70
N ALA A 208 -10.74 -28.35 -3.80
CA ALA A 208 -11.16 -29.19 -2.68
C ALA A 208 -10.30 -30.46 -2.56
N PRO A 209 -10.19 -31.08 -1.38
CA PRO A 209 -9.52 -32.37 -1.22
C PRO A 209 -10.12 -33.45 -2.12
N LEU A 210 -9.34 -34.49 -2.44
CA LEU A 210 -9.85 -35.63 -3.20
C LEU A 210 -10.80 -36.44 -2.32
N ASP A 211 -11.88 -36.95 -2.91
CA ASP A 211 -12.70 -37.95 -2.26
C ASP A 211 -12.01 -39.33 -2.30
N VAL A 212 -12.66 -40.35 -1.74
CA VAL A 212 -12.11 -41.72 -1.71
C VAL A 212 -11.87 -42.26 -3.13
N ALA A 213 -12.74 -41.93 -4.09
CA ALA A 213 -12.61 -42.38 -5.48
C ALA A 213 -11.40 -41.72 -6.17
N GLY A 214 -11.26 -40.40 -6.05
CA GLY A 214 -10.10 -39.66 -6.54
C GLY A 214 -8.80 -40.06 -5.83
N THR A 215 -8.86 -40.42 -4.55
CA THR A 215 -7.71 -41.00 -3.84
C THR A 215 -7.31 -42.34 -4.46
N ALA A 216 -8.26 -43.22 -4.75
CA ALA A 216 -8.00 -44.51 -5.38
C ALA A 216 -7.37 -44.34 -6.78
N GLU A 217 -7.92 -43.42 -7.59
CA GLU A 217 -7.41 -43.11 -8.92
C GLU A 217 -6.00 -42.51 -8.87
N LEU A 218 -5.74 -41.59 -7.93
CA LEU A 218 -4.41 -41.01 -7.72
C LEU A 218 -3.38 -42.10 -7.40
N VAL A 219 -3.67 -42.96 -6.42
CA VAL A 219 -2.75 -44.05 -6.02
C VAL A 219 -2.56 -45.06 -7.16
N SER A 220 -3.62 -45.42 -7.88
CA SER A 220 -3.52 -46.33 -9.03
C SER A 220 -2.57 -45.77 -10.09
N SER A 221 -2.66 -44.46 -10.38
CA SER A 221 -1.77 -43.79 -11.35
C SER A 221 -0.29 -43.77 -10.92
N MET A 222 -0.02 -43.85 -9.61
CA MET A 222 1.34 -43.94 -9.08
C MET A 222 1.93 -45.35 -9.20
N LEU A 223 1.07 -46.39 -9.25
CA LEU A 223 1.44 -47.80 -9.22
C LEU A 223 1.16 -48.47 -10.57
N ASP A 224 1.65 -47.88 -11.67
CA ASP A 224 1.53 -48.43 -13.03
C ASP A 224 0.07 -48.64 -13.53
N ASP A 225 -0.88 -47.82 -13.07
CA ASP A 225 -2.32 -47.92 -13.34
C ASP A 225 -2.95 -49.24 -12.83
N GLU A 226 -2.27 -49.95 -11.92
CA GLU A 226 -2.80 -51.16 -11.28
C GLU A 226 -3.92 -50.84 -10.28
N HIS A 227 -4.93 -51.71 -10.20
CA HIS A 227 -6.12 -51.45 -9.39
C HIS A 227 -5.80 -51.49 -7.89
N VAL A 228 -6.33 -50.49 -7.18
CA VAL A 228 -6.15 -50.32 -5.74
C VAL A 228 -7.47 -50.58 -5.02
N SER A 229 -7.45 -51.47 -4.02
CA SER A 229 -8.67 -51.81 -3.26
C SER A 229 -9.32 -50.59 -2.58
N ALA A 230 -10.66 -50.56 -2.58
CA ALA A 230 -11.43 -49.48 -1.94
C ALA A 230 -11.11 -49.31 -0.45
N ALA A 231 -10.79 -50.40 0.26
CA ALA A 231 -10.40 -50.35 1.67
C ALA A 231 -9.06 -49.63 1.89
N PHE A 232 -8.09 -49.82 0.99
CA PHE A 232 -6.80 -49.13 1.07
C PHE A 232 -6.93 -47.64 0.72
N ALA A 233 -7.72 -47.31 -0.31
CA ALA A 233 -8.02 -45.92 -0.66
C ALA A 233 -8.75 -45.18 0.49
N ALA A 234 -9.74 -45.82 1.12
CA ALA A 234 -10.46 -45.24 2.26
C ALA A 234 -9.56 -45.04 3.48
N PHE A 235 -8.64 -45.99 3.73
CA PHE A 235 -7.64 -45.86 4.80
C PHE A 235 -6.70 -44.67 4.56
N LEU A 236 -6.14 -44.54 3.35
CA LEU A 236 -5.27 -43.42 3.01
C LEU A 236 -6.03 -42.11 3.09
N HIS A 237 -7.20 -42.02 2.46
CA HIS A 237 -8.06 -40.85 2.55
C HIS A 237 -8.37 -40.46 4.00
N GLY A 238 -8.68 -41.41 4.89
CA GLY A 238 -8.96 -41.13 6.30
C GLY A 238 -7.74 -40.64 7.11
N ARG A 239 -6.51 -40.92 6.65
CA ARG A 239 -5.26 -40.48 7.31
C ARG A 239 -4.67 -39.22 6.69
N THR A 240 -4.97 -38.95 5.43
CA THR A 240 -4.44 -37.80 4.67
C THR A 240 -5.48 -36.73 4.42
N GLU A 241 -6.73 -36.98 4.82
CA GLU A 241 -7.91 -36.14 4.54
C GLU A 241 -8.09 -35.84 3.04
N GLY A 242 -7.62 -36.74 2.16
CA GLY A 242 -7.72 -36.58 0.72
C GLY A 242 -6.75 -35.55 0.11
N LEU A 243 -5.77 -35.05 0.88
CA LEU A 243 -4.75 -34.14 0.36
C LEU A 243 -3.78 -34.89 -0.58
N PRO A 244 -3.70 -34.54 -1.88
CA PRO A 244 -2.89 -35.27 -2.86
C PRO A 244 -1.44 -35.49 -2.44
N LEU A 245 -0.75 -34.43 -1.98
CA LEU A 245 0.64 -34.55 -1.54
C LEU A 245 0.82 -35.51 -0.35
N ALA A 246 -0.11 -35.50 0.61
CA ALA A 246 -0.02 -36.39 1.76
C ALA A 246 -0.26 -37.85 1.35
N VAL A 247 -1.14 -38.09 0.37
CA VAL A 247 -1.34 -39.41 -0.25
C VAL A 247 -0.07 -39.86 -0.96
N GLU A 248 0.53 -39.00 -1.80
CA GLU A 248 1.76 -39.31 -2.52
C GLU A 248 2.92 -39.68 -1.59
N GLU A 249 3.14 -38.87 -0.55
CA GLU A 249 4.20 -39.09 0.44
C GLU A 249 3.98 -40.38 1.24
N SER A 250 2.73 -40.71 1.56
CA SER A 250 2.37 -41.97 2.22
C SER A 250 2.69 -43.18 1.33
N VAL A 251 2.35 -43.12 0.03
CA VAL A 251 2.67 -44.18 -0.95
C VAL A 251 4.17 -44.34 -1.14
N ARG A 252 4.91 -43.23 -1.30
CA ARG A 252 6.38 -43.27 -1.43
C ARG A 252 7.05 -43.84 -0.18
N LEU A 253 6.60 -43.48 1.01
CA LEU A 253 7.11 -44.04 2.26
C LEU A 253 6.83 -45.55 2.38
N MET A 254 5.62 -46.00 2.03
CA MET A 254 5.27 -47.43 2.05
C MET A 254 6.13 -48.22 1.06
N ARG A 255 6.45 -47.66 -0.12
CA ARG A 255 7.45 -48.23 -1.03
C ARG A 255 8.83 -48.31 -0.37
N ASP A 256 9.29 -47.22 0.24
CA ASP A 256 10.62 -47.16 0.89
C ASP A 256 10.74 -48.10 2.11
N ARG A 257 9.60 -48.54 2.70
CA ARG A 257 9.50 -49.56 3.75
C ARG A 257 9.35 -51.00 3.23
N ALA A 258 9.08 -51.18 1.94
CA ALA A 258 8.62 -52.45 1.36
C ALA A 258 7.32 -52.97 1.98
N ASP A 259 6.41 -52.06 2.36
CA ASP A 259 5.10 -52.38 2.97
C ASP A 259 4.02 -52.71 1.91
N LEU A 260 4.30 -52.45 0.62
CA LEU A 260 3.41 -52.75 -0.50
C LEU A 260 3.61 -54.21 -0.96
N VAL A 261 2.54 -55.02 -0.92
CA VAL A 261 2.54 -56.43 -1.34
C VAL A 261 1.52 -56.64 -2.47
N ARG A 262 1.83 -57.50 -3.43
CA ARG A 262 0.95 -57.87 -4.55
C ARG A 262 0.33 -59.24 -4.32
N LEU A 263 -0.99 -59.36 -4.44
CA LEU A 263 -1.73 -60.63 -4.34
C LEU A 263 -2.94 -60.56 -5.31
N ASP A 264 -3.15 -61.62 -6.10
CA ASP A 264 -4.24 -61.75 -7.08
C ASP A 264 -4.38 -60.61 -8.13
N GLY A 265 -3.27 -59.96 -8.52
CA GLY A 265 -3.27 -58.90 -9.54
C GLY A 265 -3.69 -57.52 -9.04
N GLU A 266 -3.88 -57.36 -7.73
CA GLU A 266 -4.11 -56.09 -7.05
C GLU A 266 -2.99 -55.85 -6.01
N TRP A 267 -2.65 -54.59 -5.77
CA TRP A 267 -1.79 -54.23 -4.62
C TRP A 267 -2.63 -54.32 -3.34
N ILE A 268 -2.35 -55.32 -2.51
CA ILE A 268 -3.04 -55.54 -1.24
C ILE A 268 -2.09 -55.81 -0.06
N ARG A 269 -2.48 -55.22 1.08
CA ARG A 269 -2.06 -55.37 2.48
C ARG A 269 -1.01 -56.46 2.85
N ARG A 270 0.12 -56.04 3.46
CA ARG A 270 0.61 -56.61 4.74
C ARG A 270 -0.13 -55.91 5.88
N THR A 271 -0.46 -56.58 6.97
CA THR A 271 -1.46 -56.17 7.99
C THR A 271 -1.56 -54.65 8.28
N LEU A 272 -2.68 -53.96 7.92
CA LEU A 272 -3.00 -52.52 8.18
C LEU A 272 -2.76 -52.05 9.62
N ASP A 273 -2.87 -52.96 10.60
CA ASP A 273 -2.66 -52.64 12.02
C ASP A 273 -1.17 -52.36 12.34
N ASP A 274 -0.26 -52.77 11.45
CA ASP A 274 1.20 -52.58 11.58
C ASP A 274 1.75 -51.45 10.67
N ILE A 275 0.95 -50.94 9.73
CA ILE A 275 1.36 -49.87 8.80
C ILE A 275 1.21 -48.51 9.51
N VAL A 276 2.34 -48.00 9.99
CA VAL A 276 2.41 -46.67 10.60
C VAL A 276 2.48 -45.60 9.51
N VAL A 277 1.34 -45.08 9.05
CA VAL A 277 1.29 -43.86 8.23
C VAL A 277 1.62 -42.67 9.14
N PRO A 278 2.68 -41.89 8.86
CA PRO A 278 3.03 -40.74 9.68
C PRO A 278 1.89 -39.72 9.70
N PRO A 279 1.66 -39.03 10.84
CA PRO A 279 0.55 -38.11 10.99
C PRO A 279 0.72 -36.83 10.15
N THR A 280 1.93 -36.53 9.66
CA THR A 280 2.20 -35.33 8.85
C THR A 280 3.13 -35.62 7.67
N ILE A 281 3.02 -34.80 6.61
CA ILE A 281 3.97 -34.78 5.47
C ILE A 281 5.40 -34.57 5.96
N ARG A 282 5.60 -33.74 6.99
CA ARG A 282 6.91 -33.50 7.59
C ARG A 282 7.53 -34.78 8.11
N ASP A 283 6.78 -35.58 8.86
CA ASP A 283 7.27 -36.83 9.44
C ASP A 283 7.60 -37.86 8.36
N ALA A 284 6.76 -37.96 7.32
CA ALA A 284 7.02 -38.83 6.17
C ALA A 284 8.30 -38.44 5.42
N VAL A 285 8.49 -37.16 5.12
CA VAL A 285 9.70 -36.64 4.43
C VAL A 285 10.95 -36.86 5.27
N LEU A 286 10.89 -36.60 6.58
CA LEU A 286 12.04 -36.77 7.47
C LEU A 286 12.44 -38.24 7.64
N GLU A 287 11.47 -39.16 7.71
CA GLU A 287 11.78 -40.59 7.74
C GLU A 287 12.42 -41.06 6.43
N ARG A 288 11.90 -40.62 5.28
CA ARG A 288 12.50 -40.93 3.97
C ARG A 288 13.91 -40.37 3.87
N ALA A 289 14.15 -39.13 4.30
CA ALA A 289 15.47 -38.51 4.32
C ALA A 289 16.47 -39.21 5.27
N ALA A 290 15.99 -39.81 6.36
CA ALA A 290 16.83 -40.58 7.28
C ALA A 290 17.34 -41.88 6.65
N ARG A 291 16.59 -42.47 5.71
CA ARG A 291 16.95 -43.72 4.99
C ARG A 291 17.96 -43.53 3.85
N LEU A 292 18.21 -42.29 3.43
CA LEU A 292 19.21 -41.97 2.40
C LEU A 292 20.65 -42.22 2.87
N ASP A 293 21.55 -42.48 1.92
CA ASP A 293 22.98 -42.48 2.22
C ASP A 293 23.47 -41.09 2.66
N ALA A 294 24.62 -41.07 3.34
CA ALA A 294 25.19 -39.84 3.89
C ALA A 294 25.48 -38.78 2.81
N ALA A 295 25.81 -39.18 1.58
CA ALA A 295 26.04 -38.26 0.47
C ALA A 295 24.73 -37.64 -0.05
N ALA A 296 23.70 -38.46 -0.27
CA ALA A 296 22.37 -38.01 -0.67
C ALA A 296 21.74 -37.08 0.38
N ARG A 297 21.91 -37.39 1.68
CA ARG A 297 21.44 -36.50 2.76
C ARG A 297 22.11 -35.13 2.73
N ARG A 298 23.42 -35.06 2.44
CA ARG A 298 24.13 -33.77 2.28
C ARG A 298 23.62 -32.97 1.09
N VAL A 299 23.37 -33.64 -0.04
CA VAL A 299 22.77 -32.99 -1.23
C VAL A 299 21.37 -32.44 -0.89
N LEU A 300 20.55 -33.22 -0.18
CA LEU A 300 19.22 -32.79 0.25
C LEU A 300 19.27 -31.58 1.19
N GLN A 301 20.21 -31.57 2.14
CA GLN A 301 20.43 -30.43 3.04
C GLN A 301 20.93 -29.18 2.31
N ALA A 302 21.85 -29.34 1.34
CA ALA A 302 22.33 -28.25 0.50
C ALA A 302 21.20 -27.64 -0.35
N ALA A 303 20.38 -28.49 -0.98
CA ALA A 303 19.19 -28.06 -1.71
C ALA A 303 18.20 -27.31 -0.80
N ALA A 304 18.03 -27.76 0.45
CA ALA A 304 17.08 -27.14 1.38
C ALA A 304 17.56 -25.74 1.83
N VAL A 305 18.88 -25.54 1.96
CA VAL A 305 19.50 -24.24 2.28
C VAL A 305 19.48 -23.29 1.08
N LEU A 306 19.71 -23.79 -0.13
CA LEU A 306 19.61 -22.99 -1.36
C LEU A 306 18.17 -22.60 -1.69
N ALA A 307 17.22 -23.51 -1.39
CA ALA A 307 15.76 -23.47 -1.51
C ALA A 307 15.12 -23.06 -2.85
N GLU A 308 15.92 -22.62 -3.82
CA GLU A 308 15.51 -22.32 -5.20
C GLU A 308 16.05 -23.38 -6.18
N PRO A 309 15.45 -23.51 -7.37
CA PRO A 309 16.02 -24.34 -8.44
C PRO A 309 17.45 -23.90 -8.78
N VAL A 310 18.39 -24.84 -8.68
CA VAL A 310 19.82 -24.59 -8.89
C VAL A 310 20.40 -25.58 -9.87
N GLY A 311 21.43 -25.17 -10.62
CA GLY A 311 22.19 -26.08 -11.46
C GLY A 311 22.89 -27.14 -10.61
N GLU A 312 23.04 -28.34 -11.19
CA GLU A 312 23.72 -29.49 -10.58
C GLU A 312 25.08 -29.12 -9.97
N ALA A 313 25.93 -28.41 -10.74
CA ALA A 313 27.26 -28.00 -10.29
C ALA A 313 27.23 -27.11 -9.03
N THR A 314 26.28 -26.18 -8.94
CA THR A 314 26.11 -25.31 -7.77
C THR A 314 25.66 -26.12 -6.55
N LEU A 315 24.70 -27.03 -6.74
CA LEU A 315 24.18 -27.87 -5.67
C LEU A 315 25.27 -28.78 -5.09
N ILE A 316 26.03 -29.45 -5.96
CA ILE A 316 27.13 -30.33 -5.57
C ILE A 316 28.23 -29.51 -4.86
N ALA A 317 28.59 -28.33 -5.38
CA ALA A 317 29.60 -27.48 -4.74
C ALA A 317 29.23 -27.08 -3.30
N VAL A 318 27.93 -26.89 -3.02
CA VAL A 318 27.45 -26.65 -1.65
C VAL A 318 27.43 -27.95 -0.82
N ALA A 319 27.09 -29.09 -1.40
CA ALA A 319 27.00 -30.38 -0.70
C ALA A 319 28.35 -31.00 -0.30
N LEU A 320 29.42 -30.78 -1.07
CA LEU A 320 30.73 -31.40 -0.85
C LEU A 320 31.49 -30.80 0.34
N ALA A 321 31.81 -31.60 1.37
CA ALA A 321 32.64 -31.15 2.50
C ALA A 321 34.14 -31.44 2.29
N GLY A 322 35.02 -30.44 2.51
CA GLY A 322 36.41 -30.65 2.96
C GLY A 322 37.50 -29.79 2.30
N GLY A 323 37.95 -28.73 2.99
CA GLY A 323 39.19 -27.98 2.70
C GLY A 323 39.11 -26.52 3.15
N SER A 324 39.92 -26.13 4.13
CA SER A 324 40.12 -24.73 4.53
C SER A 324 40.61 -23.87 3.33
N PRO A 325 40.32 -22.56 3.24
CA PRO A 325 40.71 -21.73 2.08
C PRO A 325 42.22 -21.46 1.91
N ASP A 326 43.11 -22.07 2.69
CA ASP A 326 44.46 -21.53 2.92
C ASP A 326 45.62 -22.25 2.20
N VAL A 327 45.37 -22.98 1.10
CA VAL A 327 46.46 -23.68 0.36
C VAL A 327 46.37 -23.52 -1.17
N ALA A 328 45.74 -22.47 -1.69
CA ALA A 328 45.78 -22.13 -3.12
C ALA A 328 46.94 -21.17 -3.48
N ALA A 329 48.08 -21.27 -2.79
CA ALA A 329 49.31 -20.58 -3.14
C ALA A 329 50.50 -21.55 -3.01
N GLY A 330 50.82 -22.28 -4.09
CA GLY A 330 52.01 -23.12 -4.11
C GLY A 330 52.01 -24.29 -5.08
N ALA A 331 51.65 -24.09 -6.35
CA ALA A 331 52.01 -25.04 -7.40
C ALA A 331 53.36 -24.63 -8.02
N GLY A 332 54.46 -25.04 -7.36
CA GLY A 332 55.83 -24.93 -7.85
C GLY A 332 56.56 -26.26 -7.64
N ALA A 333 56.85 -26.94 -8.76
CA ALA A 333 57.84 -27.99 -9.02
C ALA A 333 58.44 -28.82 -7.85
N GLY A 334 58.37 -30.15 -7.97
CA GLY A 334 59.32 -31.04 -7.28
C GLY A 334 58.88 -32.50 -7.22
N ALA A 335 59.51 -33.35 -8.04
CA ALA A 335 59.41 -34.80 -7.96
C ALA A 335 60.11 -35.36 -6.70
N GLY A 336 59.57 -36.42 -6.10
CA GLY A 336 60.25 -37.19 -5.06
C GLY A 336 59.40 -38.32 -4.48
N ALA A 337 59.79 -39.56 -4.76
CA ALA A 337 59.17 -40.79 -4.27
C ALA A 337 59.49 -41.07 -2.79
N GLY A 338 58.57 -41.70 -2.06
CA GLY A 338 58.82 -42.30 -0.74
C GLY A 338 57.53 -42.61 0.03
N GLY A 339 57.27 -43.90 0.30
CA GLY A 339 56.01 -44.41 0.86
C GLY A 339 55.81 -44.26 2.37
N GLY A 340 54.57 -44.52 2.80
CA GLY A 340 54.17 -44.66 4.21
C GLY A 340 52.67 -44.44 4.39
N GLY A 341 51.93 -45.52 4.67
CA GLY A 341 50.47 -45.56 4.70
C GLY A 341 49.80 -44.72 5.79
N GLY A 342 48.64 -44.16 5.43
CA GLY A 342 47.63 -43.60 6.30
C GLY A 342 46.41 -43.28 5.44
N ALA A 343 45.26 -43.89 5.73
CA ALA A 343 44.03 -43.79 4.94
C ALA A 343 43.48 -42.35 4.89
N GLY A 344 43.97 -41.54 3.96
CA GLY A 344 43.29 -40.36 3.47
C GLY A 344 42.47 -40.75 2.25
N ALA A 345 41.16 -40.52 2.29
CA ALA A 345 40.30 -40.68 1.11
C ALA A 345 40.86 -39.80 -0.04
N PRO A 346 41.03 -40.35 -1.25
CA PRO A 346 41.58 -39.58 -2.37
C PRO A 346 40.62 -38.46 -2.76
N ALA A 347 41.17 -37.27 -2.97
CA ALA A 347 40.45 -36.05 -3.34
C ALA A 347 39.61 -36.15 -4.65
N GLY A 348 39.71 -37.26 -5.39
CA GLY A 348 38.89 -37.56 -6.57
C GLY A 348 37.60 -38.37 -6.32
N LEU A 349 37.36 -38.92 -5.11
CA LEU A 349 36.16 -39.72 -4.79
C LEU A 349 34.98 -38.89 -4.24
N LEU A 350 35.24 -37.67 -3.77
CA LEU A 350 34.21 -36.82 -3.19
C LEU A 350 33.16 -36.35 -4.21
N PRO A 351 33.52 -35.85 -5.42
CA PRO A 351 32.56 -35.47 -6.45
C PRO A 351 31.67 -36.64 -6.88
N ALA A 352 32.27 -37.77 -7.23
CA ALA A 352 31.56 -38.99 -7.64
C ALA A 352 30.56 -39.50 -6.57
N SER A 353 30.87 -39.31 -5.28
CA SER A 353 29.95 -39.66 -4.19
C SER A 353 28.75 -38.70 -4.08
N ALA A 354 28.92 -37.42 -4.42
CA ALA A 354 27.83 -36.45 -4.43
C ALA A 354 26.94 -36.60 -5.66
N ASP A 355 27.51 -36.94 -6.81
CA ASP A 355 26.77 -37.29 -8.03
C ASP A 355 25.86 -38.50 -7.77
N ALA A 356 26.41 -39.57 -7.18
CA ALA A 356 25.64 -40.73 -6.76
C ALA A 356 24.56 -40.38 -5.73
N GLY A 357 24.86 -39.47 -4.80
CA GLY A 357 23.90 -38.99 -3.82
C GLY A 357 22.77 -38.13 -4.42
N LEU A 358 23.05 -37.35 -5.45
CA LEU A 358 22.04 -36.60 -6.20
C LEU A 358 21.11 -37.56 -6.96
N ILE A 359 21.67 -38.56 -7.65
CA ILE A 359 20.90 -39.61 -8.34
C ILE A 359 19.98 -40.32 -7.35
N GLU A 360 20.49 -40.75 -6.20
CA GLU A 360 19.68 -41.40 -5.16
C GLU A 360 18.53 -40.48 -4.67
N ALA A 361 18.80 -39.19 -4.44
CA ALA A 361 17.78 -38.25 -3.99
C ALA A 361 16.66 -38.02 -5.04
N ILE A 362 17.01 -38.07 -6.33
CA ILE A 362 16.06 -38.01 -7.46
C ILE A 362 15.28 -39.33 -7.58
N ASP A 363 15.95 -40.48 -7.56
CA ASP A 363 15.32 -41.82 -7.64
C ASP A 363 14.33 -42.05 -6.51
N ARG A 364 14.67 -41.56 -5.30
CA ARG A 364 13.77 -41.62 -4.15
C ARG A 364 12.61 -40.65 -4.28
N GLY A 365 12.65 -39.68 -5.17
CA GLY A 365 11.62 -38.68 -5.42
C GLY A 365 11.55 -37.60 -4.34
N LEU A 366 12.70 -37.25 -3.73
CA LEU A 366 12.81 -36.13 -2.79
C LEU A 366 13.27 -34.85 -3.52
N LEU A 367 14.13 -35.01 -4.52
CA LEU A 367 14.50 -33.98 -5.47
C LEU A 367 13.94 -34.31 -6.86
N VAL A 368 13.73 -33.28 -7.67
CA VAL A 368 13.30 -33.39 -9.06
C VAL A 368 14.12 -32.44 -9.93
N GLU A 369 14.33 -32.85 -11.17
CA GLU A 369 14.94 -32.05 -12.22
C GLU A 369 13.83 -31.35 -13.02
N ASP A 370 13.98 -30.04 -13.28
CA ASP A 370 13.08 -29.30 -14.17
C ASP A 370 13.47 -29.48 -15.65
N ASP A 371 12.63 -29.02 -16.58
CA ASP A 371 12.85 -29.15 -18.03
C ASP A 371 14.15 -28.49 -18.54
N ARG A 372 14.87 -27.77 -17.68
CA ARG A 372 16.11 -27.04 -17.98
C ARG A 372 17.31 -27.61 -17.24
N GLY A 373 17.17 -28.78 -16.61
CA GLY A 373 18.25 -29.46 -15.91
C GLY A 373 18.60 -28.88 -14.54
N ARG A 374 17.70 -28.10 -13.93
CA ARG A 374 17.91 -27.58 -12.57
C ARG A 374 17.25 -28.47 -11.53
N ILE A 375 17.93 -28.63 -10.41
CA ILE A 375 17.50 -29.46 -9.31
C ILE A 375 16.74 -28.62 -8.28
N ARG A 376 15.59 -29.14 -7.83
CA ARG A 376 14.76 -28.53 -6.78
C ARG A 376 14.05 -29.60 -5.95
N PHE A 377 13.44 -29.19 -4.85
CA PHE A 377 12.46 -30.04 -4.16
C PHE A 377 11.18 -30.18 -4.99
N GLY A 378 10.58 -31.37 -4.93
CA GLY A 378 9.25 -31.61 -5.51
C GLY A 378 8.16 -30.73 -4.87
N HIS A 379 8.31 -30.40 -3.57
CA HIS A 379 7.37 -29.55 -2.84
C HIS A 379 8.05 -28.70 -1.76
N VAL A 380 7.58 -27.46 -1.56
CA VAL A 380 8.13 -26.49 -0.59
C VAL A 380 8.08 -27.00 0.85
N LEU A 381 7.02 -27.73 1.23
CA LEU A 381 6.91 -28.32 2.57
C LEU A 381 8.00 -29.36 2.86
N ALA A 382 8.44 -30.11 1.85
CA ALA A 382 9.52 -31.09 2.00
C ALA A 382 10.87 -30.37 2.21
N ALA A 383 11.13 -29.32 1.42
CA ALA A 383 12.32 -28.46 1.61
C ALA A 383 12.37 -27.88 3.03
N ARG A 384 11.23 -27.36 3.52
CA ARG A 384 11.12 -26.78 4.86
C ARG A 384 11.34 -27.81 5.95
N ALA A 385 10.75 -29.01 5.82
CA ALA A 385 10.93 -30.10 6.76
C ALA A 385 12.42 -30.45 6.92
N VAL A 386 13.15 -30.60 5.80
CA VAL A 386 14.58 -30.88 5.80
C VAL A 386 15.37 -29.71 6.39
N TYR A 387 15.10 -28.47 5.98
CA TYR A 387 15.77 -27.26 6.47
C TYR A 387 15.67 -27.10 7.99
N ASP A 388 14.46 -27.29 8.54
CA ASP A 388 14.20 -27.17 9.98
C ASP A 388 14.83 -28.32 10.79
N ALA A 389 15.08 -29.47 10.16
CA ALA A 389 15.77 -30.60 10.78
C ALA A 389 17.30 -30.47 10.77
N VAL A 390 17.88 -29.56 9.97
CA VAL A 390 19.33 -29.30 10.00
C VAL A 390 19.70 -28.61 11.32
N PRO A 391 20.64 -29.17 12.10
CA PRO A 391 21.12 -28.52 13.31
C PRO A 391 21.67 -27.12 13.04
N GLY A 392 21.42 -26.18 13.94
CA GLY A 392 21.80 -24.76 13.76
C GLY A 392 23.26 -24.53 13.32
N PRO A 393 24.28 -25.15 13.95
CA PRO A 393 25.68 -24.99 13.53
C PRO A 393 25.96 -25.46 12.10
N ASP A 394 25.37 -26.60 11.69
CA ASP A 394 25.56 -27.14 10.34
C ASP A 394 24.83 -26.30 9.30
N ARG A 395 23.63 -25.81 9.65
CA ARG A 395 22.88 -24.87 8.83
C ARG A 395 23.67 -23.59 8.56
N ARG A 396 24.30 -22.99 9.59
CA ARG A 396 25.18 -21.83 9.42
C ARG A 396 26.34 -22.10 8.46
N ARG A 397 26.99 -23.26 8.59
CA ARG A 397 28.10 -23.67 7.69
C ARG A 397 27.64 -23.85 6.25
N LEU A 398 26.45 -24.43 6.03
CA LEU A 398 25.85 -24.56 4.71
C LEU A 398 25.50 -23.20 4.11
N HIS A 399 24.92 -22.28 4.88
CA HIS A 399 24.67 -20.90 4.43
C HIS A 399 25.98 -20.18 4.05
N ALA A 400 27.03 -20.27 4.87
CA ALA A 400 28.34 -19.67 4.56
C ALA A 400 28.91 -20.19 3.23
N ARG A 401 28.73 -21.49 2.97
CA ARG A 401 29.18 -22.13 1.73
C ARG A 401 28.33 -21.73 0.52
N ALA A 402 27.01 -21.73 0.67
CA ALA A 402 26.10 -21.24 -0.36
C ALA A 402 26.43 -19.79 -0.74
N GLY A 403 26.67 -18.93 0.25
CA GLY A 403 27.14 -17.56 0.04
C GLY A 403 28.43 -17.49 -0.78
N ARG A 404 29.47 -18.24 -0.40
CA ARG A 404 30.75 -18.27 -1.15
C ARG A 404 30.61 -18.81 -2.58
N VAL A 405 29.82 -19.87 -2.80
CA VAL A 405 29.59 -20.43 -4.13
C VAL A 405 28.86 -19.43 -5.03
N LEU A 406 27.82 -18.76 -4.51
CA LEU A 406 27.08 -17.73 -5.24
C LEU A 406 27.90 -16.46 -5.45
N GLU A 407 28.82 -16.12 -4.52
CA GLU A 407 29.71 -14.96 -4.63
C GLU A 407 30.73 -15.12 -5.77
N ALA A 408 31.14 -16.35 -6.05
CA ALA A 408 32.06 -16.69 -7.14
C ALA A 408 31.39 -16.78 -8.53
N ALA A 409 30.05 -16.70 -8.60
CA ALA A 409 29.34 -16.71 -9.88
C ALA A 409 29.59 -15.42 -10.67
N ALA A 410 29.60 -15.51 -12.00
CA ALA A 410 29.81 -14.35 -12.89
C ALA A 410 28.80 -13.21 -12.62
N THR A 411 27.56 -13.57 -12.28
CA THR A 411 26.52 -12.64 -11.85
C THR A 411 26.17 -12.93 -10.39
N GLN A 412 26.47 -11.98 -9.52
CA GLN A 412 26.23 -12.11 -8.07
C GLN A 412 24.77 -11.78 -7.72
N PRO A 413 24.01 -12.72 -7.12
CA PRO A 413 22.66 -12.43 -6.63
C PRO A 413 22.76 -11.70 -5.27
N VAL A 414 23.03 -10.39 -5.31
CA VAL A 414 23.37 -9.53 -4.15
C VAL A 414 22.47 -9.76 -2.94
N ALA A 415 21.17 -9.85 -3.15
CA ALA A 415 20.23 -9.97 -2.06
C ALA A 415 20.19 -11.40 -1.46
N ARG A 416 20.37 -12.46 -2.28
CA ARG A 416 20.58 -13.83 -1.77
C ARG A 416 21.90 -13.96 -1.01
N LEU A 417 22.94 -13.27 -1.46
CA LEU A 417 24.21 -13.19 -0.73
C LEU A 417 24.00 -12.55 0.64
N ALA A 418 23.25 -11.45 0.73
CA ALA A 418 22.87 -10.84 2.00
C ALA A 418 22.18 -11.86 2.92
N HIS A 419 21.17 -12.59 2.43
CA HIS A 419 20.48 -13.64 3.18
C HIS A 419 21.42 -14.73 3.71
N HIS A 420 22.23 -15.34 2.83
CA HIS A 420 23.10 -16.43 3.20
C HIS A 420 24.19 -16.00 4.20
N PHE A 421 24.79 -14.82 4.03
CA PHE A 421 25.79 -14.34 4.99
C PHE A 421 25.17 -13.92 6.34
N ARG A 422 23.92 -13.45 6.34
CA ARG A 422 23.15 -13.18 7.56
C ARG A 422 22.89 -14.45 8.36
N GLU A 423 22.33 -15.47 7.71
CA GLU A 423 22.05 -16.77 8.34
C GLU A 423 23.34 -17.51 8.73
N ALA A 424 24.46 -17.27 8.02
CA ALA A 424 25.77 -17.79 8.40
C ALA A 424 26.34 -17.12 9.66
N GLY A 425 25.88 -15.92 10.02
CA GLY A 425 26.46 -15.08 11.07
C GLY A 425 27.73 -14.35 10.66
N GLU A 426 28.02 -14.24 9.36
CA GLU A 426 29.18 -13.50 8.82
C GLU A 426 28.80 -12.01 8.67
N VAL A 427 28.76 -11.29 9.81
CA VAL A 427 28.16 -9.95 9.93
C VAL A 427 28.75 -8.92 8.94
N GLU A 428 30.06 -8.87 8.77
CA GLU A 428 30.71 -7.89 7.88
C GLU A 428 30.30 -8.09 6.42
N THR A 429 30.34 -9.35 5.96
CA THR A 429 29.97 -9.75 4.61
C THR A 429 28.47 -9.53 4.36
N TRP A 430 27.63 -9.88 5.33
CA TRP A 430 26.19 -9.60 5.30
C TRP A 430 25.94 -8.10 5.11
N CYS A 431 26.51 -7.25 5.96
CA CYS A 431 26.33 -5.80 5.89
C CYS A 431 26.76 -5.23 4.52
N ARG A 432 27.85 -5.73 3.93
CA ARG A 432 28.29 -5.35 2.58
C ARG A 432 27.22 -5.64 1.52
N TYR A 433 26.64 -6.84 1.54
CA TYR A 433 25.64 -7.24 0.55
C TYR A 433 24.25 -6.66 0.83
N ALA A 434 23.86 -6.53 2.10
CA ALA A 434 22.61 -5.90 2.51
C ALA A 434 22.58 -4.43 2.10
N GLU A 435 23.70 -3.71 2.23
CA GLU A 435 23.78 -2.33 1.78
C GLU A 435 23.71 -2.22 0.26
N ARG A 436 24.40 -3.08 -0.48
CA ARG A 436 24.28 -3.13 -1.95
C ARG A 436 22.86 -3.46 -2.38
N ALA A 437 22.18 -4.38 -1.69
CA ALA A 437 20.77 -4.70 -1.96
C ALA A 437 19.85 -3.50 -1.68
N ALA A 438 20.11 -2.75 -0.61
CA ALA A 438 19.39 -1.51 -0.33
C ALA A 438 19.63 -0.44 -1.40
N ASP A 439 20.86 -0.28 -1.90
CA ASP A 439 21.18 0.65 -2.98
C ASP A 439 20.44 0.29 -4.27
N LEU A 440 20.35 -1.00 -4.61
CA LEU A 440 19.56 -1.47 -5.75
C LEU A 440 18.06 -1.20 -5.56
N ALA A 441 17.54 -1.39 -4.34
CA ALA A 441 16.15 -1.10 -4.02
C ALA A 441 15.85 0.41 -4.11
N LEU A 442 16.76 1.27 -3.62
CA LEU A 442 16.66 2.74 -3.77
C LEU A 442 16.67 3.15 -5.24
N ALA A 443 17.60 2.62 -6.04
CA ALA A 443 17.68 2.89 -7.48
C ALA A 443 16.41 2.43 -8.23
N SER A 444 15.72 1.41 -7.70
CA SER A 444 14.49 0.84 -8.23
C SER A 444 13.21 1.52 -7.69
N GLY A 445 13.35 2.53 -6.82
CA GLY A 445 12.22 3.19 -6.16
C GLY A 445 11.52 2.36 -5.07
N ASP A 446 12.03 1.17 -4.73
CA ASP A 446 11.51 0.32 -3.65
C ASP A 446 12.11 0.75 -2.30
N HIS A 447 11.69 1.93 -1.88
CA HIS A 447 12.16 2.55 -0.64
C HIS A 447 11.81 1.72 0.59
N ARG A 448 10.72 0.93 0.55
CA ARG A 448 10.33 0.07 1.68
C ARG A 448 11.36 -1.05 1.89
N VAL A 449 11.74 -1.77 0.83
CA VAL A 449 12.77 -2.82 0.93
C VAL A 449 14.11 -2.23 1.33
N ALA A 450 14.48 -1.08 0.75
CA ALA A 450 15.70 -0.37 1.15
C ALA A 450 15.72 -0.06 2.66
N VAL A 451 14.64 0.53 3.19
CA VAL A 451 14.54 0.87 4.62
C VAL A 451 14.56 -0.39 5.48
N MET A 452 13.91 -1.47 5.05
CA MET A 452 13.92 -2.73 5.78
C MET A 452 15.33 -3.32 5.90
N LEU A 453 16.07 -3.38 4.78
CA LEU A 453 17.45 -3.87 4.75
C LEU A 453 18.39 -2.98 5.57
N LEU A 454 18.32 -1.66 5.38
CA LEU A 454 19.14 -0.72 6.15
C LEU A 454 18.79 -0.77 7.64
N HIS A 455 17.52 -0.94 8.01
CA HIS A 455 17.10 -1.05 9.40
C HIS A 455 17.59 -2.35 10.04
N ASP A 456 17.47 -3.48 9.34
CA ASP A 456 17.98 -4.77 9.80
C ASP A 456 19.49 -4.70 10.03
N MET A 457 20.25 -4.02 9.16
CA MET A 457 21.67 -3.75 9.40
C MET A 457 21.93 -2.93 10.68
N VAL A 458 21.19 -1.84 10.89
CA VAL A 458 21.36 -0.94 12.05
C VAL A 458 20.98 -1.64 13.36
N THR A 459 20.04 -2.58 13.33
CA THR A 459 19.56 -3.29 14.53
C THR A 459 20.27 -4.63 14.78
N GLY A 460 20.71 -5.32 13.72
CA GLY A 460 21.28 -6.66 13.80
C GLY A 460 22.81 -6.73 13.82
N ALA A 461 23.52 -5.62 13.55
CA ALA A 461 24.98 -5.56 13.57
C ALA A 461 25.51 -4.47 14.52
N ASP A 462 26.67 -4.73 15.16
CA ASP A 462 27.43 -3.68 15.82
C ASP A 462 28.33 -2.98 14.79
N LEU A 463 27.79 -1.91 14.18
CA LEU A 463 28.46 -1.18 13.10
C LEU A 463 29.36 -0.06 13.65
N PRO A 464 30.55 0.17 13.06
CA PRO A 464 31.34 1.36 13.34
C PRO A 464 30.54 2.64 13.08
N ALA A 465 30.77 3.67 13.91
CA ALA A 465 30.10 4.98 13.85
C ALA A 465 29.96 5.54 12.42
N GLY A 466 31.04 5.59 11.65
CA GLY A 466 31.03 6.12 10.29
C GLY A 466 30.21 5.29 9.29
N THR A 467 30.26 3.96 9.38
CA THR A 467 29.42 3.06 8.57
C THR A 467 27.96 3.25 8.91
N LEU A 468 27.66 3.35 10.20
CA LEU A 468 26.33 3.53 10.71
C LEU A 468 25.71 4.87 10.28
N ALA A 469 26.46 5.96 10.37
CA ALA A 469 26.05 7.28 9.86
C ALA A 469 25.76 7.26 8.35
N ARG A 470 26.59 6.54 7.58
CA ARG A 470 26.40 6.33 6.14
C ARG A 470 25.14 5.54 5.80
N VAL A 471 24.87 4.44 6.52
CA VAL A 471 23.68 3.59 6.34
C VAL A 471 22.39 4.35 6.69
N VAL A 472 22.38 5.06 7.83
CA VAL A 472 21.23 5.89 8.24
C VAL A 472 20.94 7.00 7.23
N ARG A 473 21.97 7.60 6.63
CA ARG A 473 21.81 8.64 5.60
C ARG A 473 21.09 8.13 4.34
N LYS A 474 21.23 6.85 4.02
CA LYS A 474 20.58 6.21 2.88
C LYS A 474 19.09 5.92 3.12
N MET A 475 18.60 6.01 4.36
CA MET A 475 17.19 5.77 4.66
C MET A 475 16.31 6.94 4.16
N PRO A 476 15.44 6.74 3.16
CA PRO A 476 14.49 7.76 2.74
C PRO A 476 13.51 8.07 3.88
N THR A 477 13.45 9.32 4.30
CA THR A 477 12.59 9.75 5.43
C THR A 477 11.11 9.86 5.04
N LEU A 478 10.82 10.34 3.82
CA LEU A 478 9.46 10.64 3.35
C LEU A 478 8.64 9.42 2.88
N ALA A 479 9.30 8.38 2.34
CA ALA A 479 8.64 7.18 1.81
C ALA A 479 8.28 6.15 2.91
N SER A 480 8.62 6.46 4.16
CA SER A 480 8.76 5.44 5.21
C SER A 480 7.91 5.74 6.44
N SER A 481 7.08 6.79 6.45
CA SER A 481 6.36 7.29 7.63
C SER A 481 5.53 6.21 8.36
N GLY A 482 4.86 5.32 7.61
CA GLY A 482 4.08 4.20 8.16
C GLY A 482 4.90 2.99 8.61
N TYR A 483 6.13 2.82 8.11
CA TYR A 483 7.06 1.75 8.52
C TYR A 483 7.91 2.19 9.71
N LEU A 484 8.43 3.42 9.70
CA LEU A 484 9.29 4.00 10.74
C LEU A 484 8.62 4.08 12.12
N ARG A 485 7.30 4.36 12.17
CA ARG A 485 6.54 4.29 13.44
C ARG A 485 6.48 2.87 14.02
N ARG A 486 6.53 1.82 13.18
CA ARG A 486 6.34 0.41 13.57
C ARG A 486 7.65 -0.35 13.79
N SER A 487 8.75 0.10 13.19
CA SER A 487 9.99 -0.69 13.12
C SER A 487 10.96 -0.50 14.28
N GLY A 488 10.73 0.44 15.20
CA GLY A 488 11.67 0.72 16.29
C GLY A 488 12.91 1.53 15.89
N VAL A 489 12.98 2.01 14.64
CA VAL A 489 14.08 2.86 14.10
C VAL A 489 14.39 4.04 15.02
N VAL A 490 13.36 4.73 15.54
CA VAL A 490 13.53 5.84 16.48
C VAL A 490 14.30 5.40 17.73
N GLY A 491 13.96 4.24 18.30
CA GLY A 491 14.65 3.68 19.46
C GLY A 491 16.12 3.36 19.15
N THR A 492 16.39 2.80 17.98
CA THR A 492 17.74 2.49 17.51
C THR A 492 18.58 3.75 17.31
N LEU A 493 18.05 4.76 16.60
CA LEU A 493 18.73 6.05 16.38
C LEU A 493 18.98 6.80 17.70
N ARG A 494 18.03 6.76 18.66
CA ARG A 494 18.23 7.30 20.01
C ARG A 494 19.35 6.58 20.75
N GLY A 495 19.32 5.24 20.82
CA GLY A 495 20.35 4.45 21.48
C GLY A 495 21.75 4.61 20.86
N MET A 496 21.83 4.97 19.58
CA MET A 496 23.09 5.29 18.92
C MET A 496 23.67 6.64 19.34
N LEU A 497 22.84 7.67 19.56
CA LEU A 497 23.29 8.98 20.04
C LEU A 497 23.95 8.88 21.43
N ASP A 498 23.55 7.87 22.21
CA ASP A 498 24.05 7.59 23.56
C ASP A 498 25.37 6.78 23.54
N ARG A 499 25.83 6.27 22.38
CA ARG A 499 27.10 5.54 22.27
C ARG A 499 28.30 6.51 22.30
N ALA A 500 29.32 6.15 23.08
CA ALA A 500 30.44 7.03 23.45
C ALA A 500 31.51 7.34 22.37
N ALA A 501 31.27 7.04 21.09
CA ALA A 501 32.31 7.09 20.04
C ALA A 501 31.95 7.89 18.76
N LEU A 502 30.90 8.74 18.79
CA LEU A 502 30.56 9.60 17.64
C LEU A 502 31.35 10.92 17.66
N SER A 503 31.96 11.28 16.52
CA SER A 503 32.50 12.63 16.31
C SER A 503 31.39 13.69 16.28
N VAL A 504 31.75 14.97 16.44
CA VAL A 504 30.78 16.09 16.38
C VAL A 504 30.00 16.11 15.06
N PRO A 505 30.64 16.01 13.87
CA PRO A 505 29.93 15.95 12.59
C PRO A 505 28.99 14.74 12.45
N GLU A 506 29.42 13.56 12.89
CA GLU A 506 28.58 12.34 12.82
C GLU A 506 27.36 12.43 13.74
N ARG A 507 27.54 12.99 14.94
CA ARG A 507 26.44 13.25 15.88
C ARG A 507 25.44 14.25 15.31
N ALA A 508 25.93 15.30 14.65
CA ALA A 508 25.09 16.31 13.99
C ALA A 508 24.24 15.69 12.87
N GLU A 509 24.87 14.90 11.99
CA GLU A 509 24.16 14.20 10.92
C GLU A 509 23.10 13.23 11.45
N LEU A 510 23.42 12.47 12.50
CA LEU A 510 22.48 11.54 13.12
C LEU A 510 21.30 12.26 13.76
N ARG A 511 21.55 13.37 14.49
CA ARG A 511 20.50 14.23 15.03
C ARG A 511 19.61 14.82 13.94
N ALA A 512 20.20 15.27 12.83
CA ALA A 512 19.45 15.82 11.71
C ALA A 512 18.48 14.78 11.10
N GLN A 513 18.96 13.55 10.93
CA GLN A 513 18.13 12.45 10.43
C GLN A 513 17.05 12.04 11.44
N LEU A 514 17.41 11.84 12.71
CA LEU A 514 16.45 11.53 13.77
C LEU A 514 15.37 12.62 13.86
N GLY A 515 15.77 13.89 13.77
CA GLY A 515 14.88 15.03 13.73
C GLY A 515 13.82 14.90 12.64
N ARG A 516 14.24 14.69 11.37
CA ARG A 516 13.31 14.49 10.25
C ARG A 516 12.40 13.26 10.42
N VAL A 517 12.95 12.15 10.90
CA VAL A 517 12.17 10.93 11.16
C VAL A 517 11.09 11.19 12.21
N LEU A 518 11.41 11.89 13.29
CA LEU A 518 10.46 12.27 14.34
C LEU A 518 9.38 13.23 13.80
N MET A 519 9.75 14.21 12.98
CA MET A 519 8.79 15.09 12.31
C MET A 519 7.79 14.30 11.46
N HIS A 520 8.23 13.32 10.69
CA HIS A 520 7.32 12.44 9.93
C HIS A 520 6.53 11.45 10.79
N ALA A 521 7.06 11.09 11.96
CA ALA A 521 6.36 10.30 12.97
C ALA A 521 5.34 11.13 13.77
N GLY A 522 5.20 12.44 13.52
CA GLY A 522 4.31 13.33 14.26
C GLY A 522 4.83 13.71 15.66
N GLU A 523 6.06 13.33 16.02
CA GLU A 523 6.74 13.75 17.24
C GLU A 523 7.46 15.08 16.99
N TYR A 524 6.70 16.14 16.68
CA TYR A 524 7.25 17.39 16.15
C TYR A 524 8.19 18.13 17.10
N GLU A 525 7.87 18.16 18.40
CA GLU A 525 8.69 18.85 19.40
C GLU A 525 10.05 18.14 19.58
N ALA A 526 10.03 16.80 19.66
CA ALA A 526 11.24 16.00 19.74
C ALA A 526 12.06 16.11 18.44
N GLY A 527 11.37 16.13 17.29
CA GLY A 527 12.00 16.32 15.99
C GLY A 527 12.69 17.68 15.87
N ALA A 528 11.99 18.75 16.24
CA ALA A 528 12.51 20.11 16.23
C ALA A 528 13.74 20.25 17.12
N ALA A 529 13.68 19.75 18.36
CA ALA A 529 14.82 19.79 19.28
C ALA A 529 16.06 19.08 18.72
N MET A 530 15.89 17.94 18.04
CA MET A 530 17.02 17.25 17.40
C MET A 530 17.61 18.05 16.24
N LEU A 531 16.77 18.69 15.41
CA LEU A 531 17.25 19.54 14.32
C LEU A 531 17.98 20.78 14.84
N GLU A 532 17.46 21.45 15.87
CA GLU A 532 18.12 22.59 16.51
C GLU A 532 19.51 22.25 17.03
N LEU A 533 19.66 21.10 17.68
CA LEU A 533 20.93 20.59 18.19
C LEU A 533 21.88 20.13 17.08
N ALA A 534 21.39 19.82 15.89
CA ALA A 534 22.20 19.39 14.75
C ALA A 534 22.80 20.58 14.00
N ILE A 535 22.01 21.63 13.77
CA ILE A 535 22.32 22.72 12.84
C ILE A 535 23.68 23.42 13.09
N PRO A 536 24.09 23.76 14.33
CA PRO A 536 25.38 24.42 14.58
C PRO A 536 26.59 23.60 14.10
N ASP A 537 26.46 22.27 14.10
CA ASP A 537 27.53 21.32 13.81
C ASP A 537 27.44 20.73 12.39
N LEU A 538 26.52 21.22 11.55
CA LEU A 538 26.34 20.80 10.14
C LEU A 538 27.09 21.71 9.13
N GLY A 539 28.06 22.52 9.58
CA GLY A 539 28.78 23.45 8.71
C GLY A 539 29.51 22.79 7.52
N HIS A 540 29.92 21.52 7.65
CA HIS A 540 30.51 20.73 6.58
C HIS A 540 29.51 20.27 5.50
N LYS A 541 28.21 20.46 5.76
CA LYS A 541 27.07 20.00 4.96
C LYS A 541 26.00 21.09 4.86
N PRO A 542 26.27 22.18 4.13
CA PRO A 542 25.41 23.35 4.08
C PRO A 542 24.02 23.05 3.49
N VAL A 543 23.92 22.10 2.56
CA VAL A 543 22.63 21.67 1.98
C VAL A 543 21.76 21.00 3.04
N GLU A 544 22.30 20.03 3.79
CA GLU A 544 21.57 19.39 4.88
C GLU A 544 21.21 20.35 6.02
N ALA A 545 22.09 21.32 6.31
CA ALA A 545 21.79 22.38 7.26
C ALA A 545 20.60 23.24 6.80
N ALA A 546 20.57 23.63 5.51
CA ALA A 546 19.47 24.40 4.94
C ALA A 546 18.15 23.63 4.96
N TYR A 547 18.15 22.32 4.64
CA TYR A 547 16.95 21.49 4.78
C TYR A 547 16.48 21.35 6.23
N ALA A 548 17.39 21.21 7.19
CA ALA A 548 17.04 21.18 8.61
C ALA A 548 16.39 22.50 9.05
N MET A 549 16.97 23.65 8.67
CA MET A 549 16.40 24.97 8.92
C MET A 549 15.04 25.15 8.24
N SER A 550 14.91 24.73 6.96
CA SER A 550 13.64 24.82 6.23
C SER A 550 12.55 23.93 6.86
N THR A 551 12.92 22.76 7.40
CA THR A 551 11.99 21.89 8.13
C THR A 551 11.51 22.55 9.43
N LEU A 552 12.42 23.22 10.16
CA LEU A 552 12.05 24.00 11.36
C LEU A 552 11.20 25.23 11.02
N GLY A 553 11.28 25.73 9.79
CA GLY A 553 10.45 26.83 9.29
C GLY A 553 8.99 26.45 9.02
N LEU A 554 8.67 25.16 8.89
CA LEU A 554 7.28 24.70 8.75
C LEU A 554 6.59 24.73 10.13
N PRO A 555 5.33 25.23 10.25
CA PRO A 555 4.65 25.46 11.52
C PRO A 555 4.10 24.19 12.20
N PHE A 556 4.83 23.08 12.13
CA PHE A 556 4.44 21.81 12.74
C PHE A 556 4.57 21.83 14.27
N SER A 557 5.68 22.36 14.80
CA SER A 557 5.90 22.49 16.25
C SER A 557 4.78 23.30 16.90
N THR A 558 4.18 22.79 17.98
CA THR A 558 3.13 23.53 18.71
C THR A 558 3.69 24.55 19.69
N ALA A 559 5.00 24.51 19.94
CA ALA A 559 5.67 25.33 20.96
C ALA A 559 6.08 26.74 20.48
N TRP A 560 6.05 27.01 19.18
CA TRP A 560 6.65 28.23 18.62
C TRP A 560 5.64 29.15 17.95
N PRO A 561 5.75 30.48 18.16
CA PRO A 561 5.01 31.46 17.39
C PRO A 561 5.61 31.63 15.99
N ALA A 562 4.81 32.15 15.05
CA ALA A 562 5.18 32.37 13.65
C ALA A 562 6.54 33.07 13.42
N PRO A 563 6.96 34.08 14.21
CA PRO A 563 8.25 34.73 14.01
C PRO A 563 9.46 33.81 14.17
N VAL A 564 9.38 32.78 15.02
CA VAL A 564 10.47 31.80 15.21
C VAL A 564 10.63 30.94 13.97
N HIS A 565 9.52 30.47 13.41
CA HIS A 565 9.52 29.73 12.14
C HIS A 565 10.08 30.57 10.99
N ARG A 566 9.66 31.84 10.89
CA ARG A 566 10.20 32.79 9.89
C ARG A 566 11.70 32.97 10.02
N GLN A 567 12.23 33.10 11.24
CA GLN A 567 13.67 33.23 11.46
C GLN A 567 14.45 32.02 10.91
N TRP A 568 13.93 30.81 11.05
CA TRP A 568 14.54 29.61 10.48
C TRP A 568 14.52 29.62 8.94
N LEU A 569 13.41 30.06 8.33
CA LEU A 569 13.32 30.22 6.87
C LEU A 569 14.34 31.24 6.34
N ASP A 570 14.53 32.34 7.05
CA ASP A 570 15.49 33.38 6.66
C ASP A 570 16.94 32.91 6.80
N ARG A 571 17.23 32.10 7.83
CA ARG A 571 18.55 31.45 7.97
C ARG A 571 18.81 30.44 6.84
N ALA A 572 17.81 29.65 6.45
CA ALA A 572 17.91 28.74 5.33
C ALA A 572 18.19 29.48 4.01
N ALA A 573 17.45 30.56 3.75
CA ALA A 573 17.64 31.42 2.57
C ALA A 573 19.02 32.09 2.56
N ALA A 574 19.48 32.61 3.71
CA ALA A 574 20.80 33.22 3.84
C ALA A 574 21.93 32.21 3.56
N ALA A 575 21.81 30.96 4.04
CA ALA A 575 22.78 29.90 3.76
C ALA A 575 22.87 29.59 2.25
N MET A 576 21.73 29.56 1.56
CA MET A 576 21.70 29.40 0.10
C MET A 576 22.34 30.57 -0.64
N SER A 577 22.08 31.82 -0.22
CA SER A 577 22.65 33.02 -0.86
C SER A 577 24.16 33.15 -0.65
N GLN A 578 24.67 32.85 0.54
CA GLN A 578 26.11 32.90 0.83
C GLN A 578 26.91 31.92 -0.04
N ALA A 579 26.36 30.73 -0.29
CA ALA A 579 26.94 29.74 -1.20
C ALA A 579 26.98 30.23 -2.68
N ALA A 580 26.04 31.10 -3.08
CA ALA A 580 26.02 31.70 -4.41
C ALA A 580 27.03 32.85 -4.55
N VAL A 581 27.21 33.69 -3.53
CA VAL A 581 28.16 34.83 -3.55
C VAL A 581 29.61 34.36 -3.58
N SER A 582 29.94 33.27 -2.89
CA SER A 582 31.28 32.65 -2.95
C SER A 582 31.70 32.19 -4.36
N GLN A 583 30.77 32.16 -5.35
CA GLN A 583 31.06 31.86 -6.75
C GLN A 583 31.32 33.10 -7.61
N ALA A 584 30.89 34.29 -7.17
CA ALA A 584 30.92 35.51 -7.98
C ALA A 584 32.20 36.33 -7.80
N GLU A 585 33.06 36.01 -6.83
CA GLU A 585 34.39 36.62 -6.72
C GLU A 585 35.31 36.09 -7.83
N PRO A 586 35.79 36.95 -8.76
CA PRO A 586 36.79 36.54 -9.73
C PRO A 586 38.11 36.36 -8.99
N THR A 587 38.57 35.12 -8.84
CA THR A 587 39.95 34.85 -8.42
C THR A 587 40.91 35.33 -9.51
N THR A 588 41.32 36.61 -9.44
CA THR A 588 42.50 37.12 -10.12
C THR A 588 43.74 36.58 -9.40
N ALA A 589 44.10 35.32 -9.68
CA ALA A 589 45.44 34.81 -9.41
C ALA A 589 45.71 33.57 -10.25
N ALA A 590 46.43 33.76 -11.36
CA ALA A 590 47.06 32.68 -12.10
C ALA A 590 48.20 32.10 -11.25
N THR A 591 48.08 30.87 -10.74
CA THR A 591 49.25 30.07 -10.32
C THR A 591 48.95 28.56 -10.39
N THR A 592 49.58 27.91 -11.37
CA THR A 592 49.99 26.49 -11.50
C THR A 592 49.04 25.36 -11.09
N ALA A 593 48.65 24.58 -12.10
CA ALA A 593 48.14 23.23 -12.02
C ALA A 593 49.18 22.26 -11.41
N ALA A 594 48.87 21.68 -10.25
CA ALA A 594 49.39 20.38 -9.76
C ALA A 594 48.82 19.92 -8.39
N THR A 595 47.98 20.71 -7.72
CA THR A 595 47.35 20.28 -6.44
C THR A 595 45.85 20.55 -6.46
N MET A 596 45.11 19.83 -7.32
CA MET A 596 43.63 19.82 -7.33
C MET A 596 43.10 18.47 -6.88
N THR A 597 43.24 18.18 -5.60
CA THR A 597 42.40 17.19 -4.91
C THR A 597 41.97 17.81 -3.60
N ALA A 598 40.65 17.99 -3.44
CA ALA A 598 39.90 18.33 -2.21
C ALA A 598 39.39 19.77 -1.95
N ALA A 599 39.20 20.66 -2.93
CA ALA A 599 38.48 21.93 -2.67
C ALA A 599 37.76 22.54 -3.88
N THR A 600 36.63 21.99 -4.33
CA THR A 600 35.63 22.76 -5.12
C THR A 600 34.27 22.03 -5.20
N THR A 601 33.38 22.23 -4.22
CA THR A 601 31.92 22.02 -4.40
C THR A 601 31.16 22.94 -3.42
N THR A 602 31.21 24.25 -3.66
CA THR A 602 30.54 25.27 -2.83
C THR A 602 29.15 25.67 -3.36
N ALA A 603 28.68 25.08 -4.46
CA ALA A 603 27.38 25.38 -5.07
C ALA A 603 26.28 24.43 -4.60
N PHE A 604 25.11 24.98 -4.22
CA PHE A 604 23.90 24.16 -4.02
C PHE A 604 23.42 23.63 -5.39
N PRO A 605 23.16 22.32 -5.54
CA PRO A 605 22.57 21.77 -6.75
C PRO A 605 21.23 22.44 -7.10
N GLU A 606 20.93 22.61 -8.40
CA GLU A 606 19.65 23.17 -8.87
C GLU A 606 18.40 22.47 -8.27
N PRO A 607 18.33 21.12 -8.18
CA PRO A 607 17.20 20.45 -7.55
C PRO A 607 16.98 20.88 -6.10
N ASP A 608 18.06 21.00 -5.31
CA ASP A 608 17.98 21.41 -3.91
C ASP A 608 17.55 22.87 -3.76
N ARG A 609 18.03 23.76 -4.64
CA ARG A 609 17.60 25.15 -4.65
C ARG A 609 16.10 25.27 -4.96
N LEU A 610 15.60 24.53 -5.94
CA LEU A 610 14.17 24.54 -6.26
C LEU A 610 13.34 23.94 -5.12
N ALA A 611 13.77 22.83 -4.54
CA ALA A 611 13.10 22.19 -3.41
C ALA A 611 12.98 23.13 -2.20
N LEU A 612 14.09 23.75 -1.78
CA LEU A 612 14.11 24.69 -0.66
C LEU A 612 13.29 25.96 -0.92
N ARG A 613 13.21 26.44 -2.17
CA ARG A 613 12.33 27.56 -2.54
C ARG A 613 10.85 27.19 -2.45
N ILE A 614 10.48 25.98 -2.87
CA ILE A 614 9.11 25.45 -2.70
C ILE A 614 8.77 25.31 -1.22
N ASP A 615 9.70 24.79 -0.41
CA ASP A 615 9.49 24.62 1.02
C ASP A 615 9.36 25.97 1.74
N ARG A 616 10.18 26.98 1.38
CA ARG A 616 10.05 28.37 1.86
C ARG A 616 8.71 28.98 1.46
N MET A 617 8.30 28.84 0.20
CA MET A 617 7.00 29.33 -0.27
C MET A 617 5.86 28.72 0.55
N THR A 618 5.87 27.40 0.72
CA THR A 618 4.84 26.66 1.45
C THR A 618 4.78 27.14 2.91
N ALA A 619 5.93 27.21 3.58
CA ALA A 619 6.01 27.62 4.97
C ALA A 619 5.56 29.08 5.19
N LEU A 620 5.97 30.02 4.32
CA LEU A 620 5.53 31.42 4.43
C LEU A 620 4.01 31.54 4.29
N LEU A 621 3.42 30.86 3.31
CA LEU A 621 1.97 30.89 3.09
C LEU A 621 1.20 30.23 4.24
N ASP A 622 1.69 29.11 4.78
CA ASP A 622 1.11 28.45 5.96
C ASP A 622 1.15 29.35 7.20
N LEU A 623 2.22 30.14 7.36
CA LEU A 623 2.38 31.13 8.43
C LEU A 623 1.49 32.37 8.27
N GLY A 624 0.76 32.51 7.15
CA GLY A 624 -0.03 33.70 6.86
C GLY A 624 0.79 34.89 6.33
N ASP A 625 2.02 34.66 5.86
CA ASP A 625 2.92 35.71 5.36
C ASP A 625 2.74 35.94 3.85
N PRO A 626 2.37 37.16 3.42
CA PRO A 626 2.14 37.45 2.00
C PRO A 626 3.42 37.38 1.14
N GLU A 627 4.63 37.41 1.73
CA GLU A 627 5.89 37.20 1.00
C GLU A 627 5.90 35.85 0.26
N GLY A 628 5.20 34.84 0.79
CA GLY A 628 5.07 33.53 0.14
C GLY A 628 4.48 33.60 -1.26
N TRP A 629 3.60 34.58 -1.55
CA TRP A 629 3.04 34.80 -2.88
C TRP A 629 4.06 35.35 -3.88
N GLN A 630 5.03 36.13 -3.40
CA GLN A 630 6.14 36.61 -4.24
C GLN A 630 7.04 35.44 -4.61
N VAL A 631 7.40 34.59 -3.64
CA VAL A 631 8.17 33.37 -3.91
C VAL A 631 7.42 32.45 -4.88
N ALA A 632 6.11 32.27 -4.70
CA ALA A 632 5.26 31.46 -5.59
C ALA A 632 5.23 31.97 -7.04
N ALA A 633 5.30 33.29 -7.25
CA ALA A 633 5.30 33.89 -8.58
C ALA A 633 6.61 33.63 -9.35
N GLU A 634 7.71 33.41 -8.63
CA GLU A 634 9.03 33.12 -9.22
C GLU A 634 9.27 31.61 -9.46
N LEU A 635 8.39 30.74 -8.96
CA LEU A 635 8.52 29.29 -9.16
C LEU A 635 8.11 28.89 -10.58
N PRO A 636 8.82 27.92 -11.20
CA PRO A 636 8.50 27.43 -12.53
C PRO A 636 7.10 26.80 -12.57
N VAL A 637 6.37 27.05 -13.66
CA VAL A 637 5.03 26.49 -13.93
C VAL A 637 5.05 25.37 -14.97
N THR A 638 6.17 25.21 -15.67
CA THR A 638 6.44 24.13 -16.61
C THR A 638 7.75 23.45 -16.22
N ALA A 639 7.84 22.16 -16.50
CA ALA A 639 9.08 21.41 -16.34
C ALA A 639 9.73 21.21 -17.71
N ASN A 640 10.86 21.88 -17.94
CA ASN A 640 11.63 21.72 -19.17
C ASN A 640 12.56 20.50 -19.08
N GLU A 641 12.98 20.16 -17.86
CA GLU A 641 13.88 19.06 -17.56
C GLU A 641 13.19 17.98 -16.73
N THR A 642 13.63 16.72 -16.87
CA THR A 642 12.98 15.58 -16.23
C THR A 642 12.98 15.66 -14.71
N TRP A 643 14.07 16.12 -14.10
CA TRP A 643 14.17 16.28 -12.65
C TRP A 643 13.23 17.35 -12.11
N GLN A 644 12.84 18.37 -12.90
CA GLN A 644 11.96 19.46 -12.48
C GLN A 644 10.51 19.00 -12.29
N ARG A 645 10.08 17.99 -13.04
CA ARG A 645 8.70 17.51 -13.11
C ARG A 645 8.03 17.29 -11.74
N PRO A 646 8.59 16.46 -10.82
CA PRO A 646 7.99 16.27 -9.49
C PRO A 646 8.01 17.55 -8.64
N HIS A 647 9.01 18.41 -8.79
CA HIS A 647 9.06 19.68 -8.05
C HIS A 647 8.01 20.68 -8.54
N VAL A 648 7.81 20.81 -9.85
CA VAL A 648 6.79 21.70 -10.43
C VAL A 648 5.39 21.19 -10.09
N ALA A 649 5.14 19.89 -10.16
CA ALA A 649 3.87 19.30 -9.75
C ALA A 649 3.59 19.52 -8.24
N ARG A 650 4.60 19.31 -7.38
CA ARG A 650 4.52 19.60 -5.94
C ARG A 650 4.28 21.08 -5.67
N ALA A 651 4.97 21.97 -6.38
CA ALA A 651 4.75 23.42 -6.27
C ALA A 651 3.32 23.80 -6.67
N ALA A 652 2.81 23.25 -7.78
CA ALA A 652 1.46 23.49 -8.25
C ALA A 652 0.40 23.04 -7.23
N LEU A 653 0.59 21.86 -6.62
CA LEU A 653 -0.24 21.38 -5.52
C LEU A 653 -0.17 22.30 -4.30
N ASN A 654 1.02 22.60 -3.79
CA ASN A 654 1.19 23.40 -2.57
C ASN A 654 0.61 24.81 -2.76
N ILE A 655 0.94 25.49 -3.87
CA ILE A 655 0.36 26.80 -4.19
C ILE A 655 -1.16 26.69 -4.34
N GLY A 656 -1.67 25.61 -4.93
CA GLY A 656 -3.09 25.35 -5.07
C GLY A 656 -3.80 25.22 -3.73
N ASN A 657 -3.23 24.44 -2.81
CA ASN A 657 -3.72 24.26 -1.44
C ASN A 657 -3.71 25.58 -0.66
N GLU A 658 -2.59 26.30 -0.69
CA GLU A 658 -2.48 27.58 0.01
C GLU A 658 -3.41 28.64 -0.59
N ALA A 659 -3.57 28.67 -1.90
CA ALA A 659 -4.53 29.57 -2.55
C ALA A 659 -5.96 29.26 -2.09
N MET A 660 -6.32 27.99 -1.91
CA MET A 660 -7.61 27.62 -1.34
C MET A 660 -7.76 28.12 0.11
N ARG A 661 -6.76 27.89 0.96
CA ARG A 661 -6.74 28.31 2.37
C ARG A 661 -6.80 29.82 2.58
N TRP A 662 -6.26 30.59 1.64
CA TRP A 662 -6.33 32.05 1.66
C TRP A 662 -7.62 32.62 1.03
N GLY A 663 -8.44 31.79 0.37
CA GLY A 663 -9.65 32.22 -0.34
C GLY A 663 -9.43 32.66 -1.80
N ARG A 664 -8.25 32.39 -2.38
CA ARG A 664 -7.90 32.66 -3.78
C ARG A 664 -8.31 31.50 -4.70
N TYR A 665 -9.59 31.12 -4.66
CA TYR A 665 -10.09 29.88 -5.27
C TYR A 665 -9.88 29.75 -6.79
N ALA A 666 -9.91 30.86 -7.53
CA ALA A 666 -9.61 30.85 -8.96
C ALA A 666 -8.14 30.49 -9.24
N GLU A 667 -7.22 30.99 -8.42
CA GLU A 667 -5.80 30.62 -8.51
C GLU A 667 -5.60 29.17 -8.05
N ALA A 668 -6.27 28.75 -6.97
CA ALA A 668 -6.25 27.38 -6.51
C ALA A 668 -6.62 26.40 -7.64
N ARG A 669 -7.75 26.63 -8.31
CA ARG A 669 -8.22 25.77 -9.41
C ARG A 669 -7.23 25.74 -10.59
N ARG A 670 -6.67 26.90 -10.97
CA ARG A 670 -5.67 26.97 -12.05
C ARG A 670 -4.41 26.17 -11.71
N ARG A 671 -3.87 26.34 -10.50
CA ARG A 671 -2.64 25.67 -10.07
C ARG A 671 -2.84 24.18 -9.91
N LEU A 672 -3.95 23.76 -9.30
CA LEU A 672 -4.28 22.33 -9.19
C LEU A 672 -4.49 21.69 -10.56
N ALA A 673 -5.08 22.39 -11.54
CA ALA A 673 -5.20 21.87 -12.91
C ALA A 673 -3.85 21.64 -13.59
N VAL A 674 -2.88 22.55 -13.39
CA VAL A 674 -1.49 22.33 -13.83
C VAL A 674 -0.91 21.10 -13.13
N GLY A 675 -1.12 20.97 -11.83
CA GLY A 675 -0.70 19.80 -11.05
C GLY A 675 -1.29 18.49 -11.59
N VAL A 676 -2.59 18.46 -11.90
CA VAL A 676 -3.26 17.28 -12.50
C VAL A 676 -2.59 16.92 -13.82
N GLY A 677 -2.42 17.89 -14.72
CA GLY A 677 -1.80 17.63 -16.02
C GLY A 677 -0.39 17.03 -15.89
N LEU A 678 0.44 17.59 -15.00
CA LEU A 678 1.79 17.07 -14.76
C LEU A 678 1.77 15.72 -14.05
N ALA A 679 0.87 15.52 -13.09
CA ALA A 679 0.75 14.25 -12.38
C ALA A 679 0.27 13.11 -13.29
N GLU A 680 -0.64 13.40 -14.22
CA GLU A 680 -1.10 12.43 -15.23
C GLU A 680 -0.03 12.18 -16.30
N GLU A 681 0.61 13.23 -16.82
CA GLU A 681 1.66 13.13 -17.84
C GLU A 681 2.86 12.30 -17.34
N TYR A 682 3.21 12.43 -16.06
CA TYR A 682 4.39 11.80 -15.48
C TYR A 682 4.08 10.65 -14.50
N ASP A 683 2.81 10.24 -14.42
CA ASP A 683 2.30 9.19 -13.52
C ASP A 683 2.73 9.36 -12.04
N LEU A 684 2.55 10.56 -11.51
CA LEU A 684 2.85 10.91 -10.13
C LEU A 684 1.65 10.55 -9.23
N LEU A 685 1.34 9.27 -9.09
CA LEU A 685 0.12 8.77 -8.44
C LEU A 685 -0.15 9.38 -7.06
N ARG A 686 0.88 9.47 -6.21
CA ARG A 686 0.74 10.07 -4.87
C ARG A 686 0.34 11.55 -4.94
N LEU A 687 0.97 12.31 -5.83
CA LEU A 687 0.62 13.71 -6.04
C LEU A 687 -0.78 13.82 -6.66
N SER A 688 -1.17 12.88 -7.53
CA SER A 688 -2.52 12.81 -8.10
C SER A 688 -3.57 12.65 -7.00
N ASP A 689 -3.39 11.72 -6.06
CA ASP A 689 -4.32 11.51 -4.95
C ASP A 689 -4.39 12.73 -4.01
N MET A 690 -3.24 13.38 -3.75
CA MET A 690 -3.17 14.58 -2.90
C MET A 690 -3.82 15.79 -3.58
N ILE A 691 -3.64 15.95 -4.91
CA ILE A 691 -4.35 16.96 -5.70
C ILE A 691 -5.85 16.68 -5.72
N ALA A 692 -6.25 15.41 -5.86
CA ALA A 692 -7.65 15.01 -5.89
C ALA A 692 -8.38 15.34 -4.59
N VAL A 693 -7.77 15.12 -3.42
CA VAL A 693 -8.39 15.47 -2.14
C VAL A 693 -8.47 16.99 -1.92
N THR A 694 -7.45 17.75 -2.33
CA THR A 694 -7.53 19.23 -2.31
C THR A 694 -8.62 19.76 -3.26
N LEU A 695 -8.82 19.13 -4.43
CA LEU A 695 -9.91 19.49 -5.34
C LEU A 695 -11.30 19.20 -4.74
N VAL A 696 -11.44 18.12 -3.98
CA VAL A 696 -12.69 17.79 -3.26
C VAL A 696 -12.99 18.86 -2.20
N HIS A 697 -11.99 19.36 -1.46
CA HIS A 697 -12.15 20.51 -0.57
C HIS A 697 -12.50 21.81 -1.31
N LEU A 698 -11.81 22.09 -2.41
CA LEU A 698 -12.08 23.28 -3.21
C LEU A 698 -13.51 23.28 -3.76
N ASP A 699 -14.00 22.13 -4.21
CA ASP A 699 -15.36 21.96 -4.70
C ASP A 699 -16.40 22.06 -3.58
N TRP A 700 -16.07 21.64 -2.35
CA TRP A 700 -16.90 21.91 -1.17
C TRP A 700 -17.07 23.43 -0.97
N PHE A 701 -15.96 24.18 -0.86
CA PHE A 701 -16.01 25.62 -0.63
C PHE A 701 -16.70 26.39 -1.76
N THR A 702 -16.42 26.01 -3.01
CA THR A 702 -16.97 26.70 -4.20
C THR A 702 -18.41 26.31 -4.56
N GLY A 703 -19.02 25.38 -3.80
CA GLY A 703 -20.39 24.93 -4.05
C GLY A 703 -20.55 23.96 -5.23
N ALA A 704 -19.45 23.41 -5.76
CA ALA A 704 -19.45 22.45 -6.86
C ALA A 704 -19.75 21.02 -6.37
N TRP A 705 -20.90 20.81 -5.73
CA TRP A 705 -21.21 19.59 -4.98
C TRP A 705 -21.69 18.41 -5.84
N THR A 706 -21.92 18.60 -7.14
CA THR A 706 -22.32 17.52 -8.04
C THR A 706 -21.30 16.38 -8.05
N GLY A 707 -21.72 15.18 -7.61
CA GLY A 707 -20.85 14.01 -7.51
C GLY A 707 -19.74 14.12 -6.44
N LEU A 708 -19.77 15.14 -5.58
CA LEU A 708 -18.71 15.39 -4.60
C LEU A 708 -18.66 14.30 -3.52
N ALA A 709 -19.82 13.84 -3.04
CA ALA A 709 -19.90 12.77 -2.04
C ALA A 709 -19.27 11.45 -2.52
N ASP A 710 -19.52 11.06 -3.78
CA ASP A 710 -18.97 9.84 -4.36
C ASP A 710 -17.44 9.94 -4.54
N ARG A 711 -16.94 11.11 -4.96
CA ARG A 711 -15.50 11.37 -5.07
C ARG A 711 -14.81 11.35 -3.71
N ALA A 712 -15.39 12.01 -2.71
CA ALA A 712 -14.88 11.99 -1.34
C ALA A 712 -14.88 10.57 -0.76
N ALA A 713 -15.95 9.79 -0.97
CA ALA A 713 -16.02 8.40 -0.54
C ALA A 713 -14.94 7.53 -1.21
N ALA A 714 -14.73 7.68 -2.52
CA ALA A 714 -13.70 6.92 -3.24
C ALA A 714 -12.28 7.19 -2.69
N LEU A 715 -11.97 8.45 -2.35
CA LEU A 715 -10.69 8.83 -1.73
C LEU A 715 -10.58 8.36 -0.27
N ALA A 716 -11.68 8.34 0.47
CA ALA A 716 -11.74 7.84 1.85
C ALA A 716 -11.55 6.31 1.97
N GLU A 717 -11.66 5.57 0.87
CA GLU A 717 -11.38 4.14 0.80
C GLU A 717 -9.96 3.85 0.28
N LEU A 718 -9.14 4.87 0.00
CA LEU A 718 -7.73 4.68 -0.34
C LEU A 718 -6.94 4.20 0.88
N ASP A 719 -6.33 3.03 0.73
CA ASP A 719 -5.40 2.46 1.69
C ASP A 719 -3.99 3.03 1.51
N GLY A 720 -3.38 3.52 2.60
CA GLY A 720 -1.94 3.80 2.66
C GLY A 720 -1.57 5.17 3.20
N GLU A 721 -2.44 6.17 3.04
CA GLU A 721 -2.18 7.54 3.50
C GLU A 721 -3.31 8.08 4.37
N ALA A 722 -3.07 8.12 5.68
CA ALA A 722 -4.05 8.58 6.66
C ALA A 722 -4.50 10.03 6.39
N LEU A 723 -3.61 10.91 5.93
CA LEU A 723 -3.94 12.30 5.60
C LEU A 723 -5.02 12.37 4.52
N ILE A 724 -4.78 11.79 3.33
CA ILE A 724 -5.72 11.79 2.20
C ILE A 724 -7.07 11.22 2.61
N ARG A 725 -7.04 10.08 3.31
CA ARG A 725 -8.25 9.41 3.78
C ARG A 725 -9.07 10.28 4.74
N LEU A 726 -8.41 10.84 5.76
CA LEU A 726 -9.07 11.64 6.78
C LEU A 726 -9.59 12.95 6.20
N ASP A 727 -8.81 13.58 5.32
CA ASP A 727 -9.18 14.82 4.66
C ASP A 727 -10.41 14.65 3.75
N ALA A 728 -10.48 13.54 3.01
CA ALA A 728 -11.69 13.17 2.25
C ALA A 728 -12.91 12.91 3.17
N LYS A 729 -12.70 12.30 4.35
CA LYS A 729 -13.76 12.10 5.35
C LYS A 729 -14.25 13.41 5.97
N VAL A 730 -13.41 14.44 6.08
CA VAL A 730 -13.85 15.79 6.49
C VAL A 730 -14.94 16.27 5.54
N VAL A 731 -14.67 16.27 4.23
CA VAL A 731 -15.65 16.74 3.23
C VAL A 731 -16.93 15.89 3.24
N GLY A 732 -16.81 14.57 3.39
CA GLY A 732 -17.98 13.70 3.56
C GLY A 732 -18.83 14.07 4.79
N GLY A 733 -18.19 14.35 5.92
CA GLY A 733 -18.86 14.79 7.14
C GLY A 733 -19.50 16.18 7.02
N LEU A 734 -18.85 17.12 6.34
CA LEU A 734 -19.39 18.46 6.05
C LEU A 734 -20.64 18.38 5.15
N LEU A 735 -20.62 17.52 4.13
CA LEU A 735 -21.77 17.24 3.28
C LEU A 735 -22.92 16.60 4.07
N ASP A 736 -22.64 15.62 4.93
CA ASP A 736 -23.64 15.02 5.81
C ASP A 736 -24.27 16.05 6.75
N ALA A 737 -23.50 17.05 7.23
CA ALA A 737 -24.02 18.13 8.06
C ALA A 737 -24.99 19.02 7.27
N ALA A 738 -24.61 19.49 6.08
CA ALA A 738 -25.43 20.38 5.24
C ALA A 738 -26.68 19.69 4.64
N THR A 739 -26.61 18.38 4.37
CA THR A 739 -27.72 17.60 3.80
C THR A 739 -28.75 17.14 4.83
N GLY A 740 -28.58 17.48 6.11
CA GLY A 740 -29.53 17.15 7.18
C GLY A 740 -29.34 15.76 7.79
N ALA A 741 -28.12 15.23 7.80
CA ALA A 741 -27.74 13.98 8.47
C ALA A 741 -26.76 14.22 9.65
N PRO A 742 -27.12 15.05 10.66
CA PRO A 742 -26.19 15.52 11.69
C PRO A 742 -25.56 14.40 12.52
N ARG A 743 -26.26 13.29 12.77
CA ARG A 743 -25.70 12.13 13.50
C ARG A 743 -24.59 11.42 12.72
N ARG A 744 -24.73 11.32 11.40
CA ARG A 744 -23.69 10.74 10.54
C ARG A 744 -22.49 11.66 10.46
N ALA A 745 -22.74 12.95 10.24
CA ALA A 745 -21.70 13.99 10.29
C ALA A 745 -20.94 13.96 11.62
N GLU A 746 -21.66 13.92 12.73
CA GLU A 746 -21.08 13.87 14.08
C GLU A 746 -20.14 12.66 14.25
N THR A 747 -20.60 11.48 13.84
CA THR A 747 -19.82 10.24 13.95
C THR A 747 -18.56 10.31 13.09
N ALA A 748 -18.68 10.74 11.84
CA ALA A 748 -17.57 10.80 10.90
C ALA A 748 -16.52 11.85 11.31
N LEU A 749 -16.96 13.08 11.62
CA LEU A 749 -16.07 14.18 11.97
C LEU A 749 -15.39 13.98 13.33
N ARG A 750 -16.08 13.36 14.31
CA ARG A 750 -15.45 13.00 15.59
C ARG A 750 -14.35 11.97 15.39
N ALA A 751 -14.59 10.92 14.61
CA ALA A 751 -13.57 9.94 14.29
C ALA A 751 -12.36 10.56 13.60
N VAL A 752 -12.58 11.55 12.72
CA VAL A 752 -11.47 12.32 12.11
C VAL A 752 -10.70 13.13 13.14
N LEU A 753 -11.37 13.89 14.01
CA LEU A 753 -10.69 14.67 15.05
C LEU A 753 -9.88 13.81 16.01
N ASP A 754 -10.44 12.68 16.45
CA ASP A 754 -9.77 11.80 17.39
C ASP A 754 -8.51 11.19 16.75
N GLU A 755 -8.62 10.67 15.52
CA GLU A 755 -7.47 10.12 14.80
C GLU A 755 -6.43 11.22 14.44
N ALA A 756 -6.87 12.42 14.07
CA ALA A 756 -5.98 13.55 13.80
C ALA A 756 -5.19 13.95 15.05
N ARG A 757 -5.84 14.02 16.21
CA ARG A 757 -5.18 14.31 17.51
C ARG A 757 -4.18 13.24 17.89
N GLU A 758 -4.55 11.97 17.78
CA GLU A 758 -3.64 10.84 18.04
C GLU A 758 -2.40 10.87 17.15
N ARG A 759 -2.54 11.39 15.92
CA ARG A 759 -1.45 11.44 14.94
C ARG A 759 -0.67 12.75 14.93
N GLY A 760 -1.14 13.79 15.63
CA GLY A 760 -0.58 15.15 15.61
C GLY A 760 -0.95 15.99 14.38
N MET A 761 -1.94 15.60 13.59
CA MET A 761 -2.32 16.28 12.34
C MET A 761 -3.15 17.54 12.62
N VAL A 762 -2.46 18.64 12.94
CA VAL A 762 -3.07 19.92 13.32
C VAL A 762 -3.91 20.53 12.19
N GLU A 763 -3.53 20.28 10.94
CA GLU A 763 -4.18 20.77 9.73
C GLU A 763 -5.60 20.23 9.53
N LEU A 764 -5.94 19.10 10.17
CA LEU A 764 -7.26 18.47 10.07
C LEU A 764 -8.18 18.80 11.26
N LEU A 765 -7.80 19.77 12.11
CA LEU A 765 -8.58 20.10 13.30
C LEU A 765 -9.65 21.17 13.03
N HIS A 766 -9.44 22.08 12.08
CA HIS A 766 -10.22 23.32 11.96
C HIS A 766 -11.67 23.10 11.51
N GLU A 767 -11.88 22.51 10.34
CA GLU A 767 -13.21 22.30 9.75
C GLU A 767 -14.06 21.32 10.55
N PRO A 768 -13.53 20.16 11.00
CA PRO A 768 -14.32 19.22 11.80
C PRO A 768 -14.75 19.80 13.15
N ALA A 769 -13.86 20.53 13.84
CA ALA A 769 -14.20 21.20 15.09
C ALA A 769 -15.28 22.26 14.89
N ALA A 770 -15.17 23.07 13.83
CA ALA A 770 -16.17 24.07 13.50
C ALA A 770 -17.55 23.46 13.22
N ALA A 771 -17.61 22.42 12.38
CA ALA A 771 -18.85 21.76 12.01
C ALA A 771 -19.50 21.04 13.20
N LEU A 772 -18.72 20.33 14.01
CA LEU A 772 -19.22 19.69 15.24
C LEU A 772 -19.72 20.74 16.24
N ALA A 773 -19.03 21.86 16.41
CA ALA A 773 -19.47 22.93 17.30
C ALA A 773 -20.80 23.55 16.84
N ARG A 774 -21.01 23.73 15.53
CA ARG A 774 -22.30 24.19 14.98
C ARG A 774 -23.43 23.19 15.28
N ILE A 775 -23.17 21.88 15.13
CA ILE A 775 -24.13 20.83 15.48
C ILE A 775 -24.48 20.90 16.97
N ARG A 776 -23.48 21.07 17.84
CA ARG A 776 -23.68 21.16 19.30
C ARG A 776 -24.44 22.40 19.73
N LEU A 777 -24.17 23.56 19.14
CA LEU A 777 -24.97 24.76 19.38
C LEU A 777 -26.42 24.59 18.94
N ALA A 778 -26.67 23.92 17.81
CA ALA A 778 -28.03 23.63 17.35
C ALA A 778 -28.79 22.70 18.31
N ASP A 779 -28.09 21.78 18.97
CA ASP A 779 -28.64 20.91 20.02
C ASP A 779 -28.79 21.60 21.40
N GLY A 780 -28.31 22.86 21.53
CA GLY A 780 -28.30 23.61 22.79
C GLY A 780 -27.14 23.25 23.73
N ASP A 781 -26.19 22.44 23.28
CA ASP A 781 -25.02 21.99 24.03
C ASP A 781 -23.86 22.99 23.87
N VAL A 782 -24.00 24.15 24.52
CA VAL A 782 -23.08 25.30 24.40
C VAL A 782 -21.68 24.98 24.90
N ASP A 783 -21.58 24.27 26.03
CA ASP A 783 -20.29 23.91 26.64
C ASP A 783 -19.50 22.98 25.72
N ALA A 784 -20.13 21.97 25.11
CA ALA A 784 -19.44 21.10 24.16
C ALA A 784 -18.96 21.86 22.91
N ALA A 785 -19.72 22.86 22.44
CA ALA A 785 -19.30 23.70 21.32
C ALA A 785 -18.08 24.57 21.68
N ILE A 786 -18.03 25.06 22.93
CA ILE A 786 -16.87 25.76 23.49
C ILE A 786 -15.67 24.82 23.53
N ASP A 787 -15.81 23.62 24.09
CA ASP A 787 -14.69 22.68 24.25
C ASP A 787 -14.10 22.23 22.90
N LEU A 788 -14.96 21.98 21.90
CA LEU A 788 -14.53 21.58 20.56
C LEU A 788 -13.67 22.65 19.88
N THR A 789 -13.95 23.93 20.12
CA THR A 789 -13.28 25.06 19.45
C THR A 789 -12.09 25.62 20.24
N GLU A 790 -12.05 25.41 21.56
CA GLU A 790 -11.02 25.94 22.45
C GLU A 790 -9.62 25.48 22.06
N GLN A 791 -9.43 24.18 21.85
CA GLN A 791 -8.11 23.62 21.52
C GLN A 791 -7.55 24.21 20.22
N VAL A 792 -8.40 24.39 19.21
CA VAL A 792 -8.00 24.94 17.91
C VAL A 792 -7.61 26.41 18.06
N LEU A 793 -8.41 27.21 18.76
CA LEU A 793 -8.12 28.64 18.90
C LEU A 793 -6.98 28.94 19.87
N ALA A 794 -6.76 28.10 20.89
CA ALA A 794 -5.56 28.16 21.72
C ALA A 794 -4.29 27.92 20.88
N LEU A 795 -4.33 26.94 19.96
CA LEU A 795 -3.24 26.70 19.02
C LEU A 795 -3.00 27.90 18.09
N VAL A 796 -4.07 28.47 17.53
CA VAL A 796 -3.99 29.66 16.66
C VAL A 796 -3.37 30.84 17.42
N ALA A 797 -3.86 31.12 18.63
CA ALA A 797 -3.38 32.22 19.44
C ALA A 797 -1.91 32.03 19.85
N GLY A 798 -1.53 30.81 20.28
CA GLY A 798 -0.15 30.49 20.66
C GLY A 798 0.83 30.58 19.49
N LYS A 799 0.39 30.21 18.29
CA LYS A 799 1.20 30.30 17.06
C LYS A 799 1.19 31.69 16.41
N GLU A 800 0.22 32.53 16.76
CA GLU A 800 -0.06 33.81 16.10
C GLU A 800 -0.43 33.69 14.60
N ILE A 801 -0.89 32.51 14.15
CA ILE A 801 -1.29 32.25 12.76
C ILE A 801 -2.80 32.38 12.62
N TRP A 802 -3.30 33.62 12.62
CA TRP A 802 -4.73 33.91 12.67
C TRP A 802 -5.51 33.49 11.42
N LEU A 803 -4.84 33.26 10.30
CA LEU A 803 -5.45 32.68 9.09
C LEU A 803 -6.20 31.36 9.38
N TRP A 804 -5.66 30.54 10.28
CA TRP A 804 -6.21 29.23 10.64
C TRP A 804 -7.51 29.30 11.46
N ALA A 805 -7.91 30.49 11.93
CA ALA A 805 -9.18 30.70 12.61
C ALA A 805 -10.38 30.86 11.64
N SER A 806 -10.15 30.89 10.32
CA SER A 806 -11.16 31.25 9.32
C SER A 806 -12.45 30.44 9.41
N GLU A 807 -12.38 29.13 9.70
CA GLU A 807 -13.57 28.27 9.77
C GLU A 807 -14.16 28.17 11.20
N THR A 808 -13.37 28.42 12.24
CA THR A 808 -13.72 28.18 13.65
C THR A 808 -14.12 29.45 14.43
N ALA A 809 -13.64 30.63 14.02
CA ALA A 809 -13.83 31.87 14.78
C ALA A 809 -15.31 32.23 14.97
N ALA A 810 -16.11 32.21 13.90
CA ALA A 810 -17.51 32.63 13.96
C ALA A 810 -18.35 31.75 14.90
N VAL A 811 -18.20 30.41 14.81
CA VAL A 811 -18.91 29.48 15.68
C VAL A 811 -18.45 29.58 17.14
N ARG A 812 -17.17 29.89 17.39
CA ARG A 812 -16.70 30.20 18.74
C ARG A 812 -17.35 31.46 19.30
N VAL A 813 -17.47 32.52 18.49
CA VAL A 813 -18.13 33.76 18.90
C VAL A 813 -19.59 33.50 19.25
N ASP A 814 -20.30 32.69 18.45
CA ASP A 814 -21.66 32.28 18.76
C ASP A 814 -21.73 31.48 20.07
N ALA A 815 -20.83 30.52 20.28
CA ALA A 815 -20.82 29.70 21.50
C ALA A 815 -20.52 30.53 22.76
N LEU A 816 -19.51 31.41 22.71
CA LEU A 816 -19.20 32.34 23.80
C LEU A 816 -20.37 33.29 24.09
N SER A 817 -21.05 33.76 23.04
CA SER A 817 -22.21 34.63 23.17
C SER A 817 -23.38 33.90 23.83
N ALA A 818 -23.66 32.66 23.41
CA ALA A 818 -24.70 31.82 24.01
C ALA A 818 -24.41 31.49 25.49
N ALA A 819 -23.13 31.40 25.87
CA ALA A 819 -22.70 31.22 27.26
C ALA A 819 -22.70 32.52 28.09
N GLY A 820 -23.07 33.67 27.51
CA GLY A 820 -23.02 34.98 28.17
C GLY A 820 -21.60 35.55 28.34
N ARG A 821 -20.60 34.96 27.69
CA ARG A 821 -19.17 35.34 27.76
C ARG A 821 -18.80 36.38 26.70
N LEU A 822 -19.56 37.48 26.63
CA LEU A 822 -19.41 38.51 25.59
C LEU A 822 -18.03 39.19 25.60
N GLY A 823 -17.40 39.33 26.77
CA GLY A 823 -16.04 39.86 26.88
C GLY A 823 -15.02 39.00 26.13
N ASP A 824 -15.10 37.68 26.29
CA ASP A 824 -14.22 36.73 25.61
C ASP A 824 -14.47 36.72 24.09
N ALA A 825 -15.75 36.83 23.69
CA ALA A 825 -16.12 36.95 22.28
C ALA A 825 -15.51 38.23 21.65
N TYR A 826 -15.60 39.38 22.33
CA TYR A 826 -14.99 40.63 21.87
C TYR A 826 -13.46 40.52 21.78
N GLN A 827 -12.81 39.89 22.76
CA GLN A 827 -11.37 39.68 22.75
C GLN A 827 -10.92 38.79 21.59
N LEU A 828 -11.68 37.73 21.29
CA LEU A 828 -11.42 36.86 20.14
C LEU A 828 -11.51 37.64 18.83
N VAL A 829 -12.61 38.36 18.59
CA VAL A 829 -12.79 39.16 17.36
C VAL A 829 -11.70 40.21 17.22
N SER A 830 -11.35 40.90 18.31
CA SER A 830 -10.29 41.91 18.32
C SER A 830 -8.91 41.31 18.05
N SER A 831 -8.65 40.10 18.54
CA SER A 831 -7.38 39.42 18.31
C SER A 831 -7.29 38.87 16.89
N PHE A 832 -8.40 38.33 16.37
CA PHE A 832 -8.51 37.90 14.98
C PHE A 832 -8.29 39.08 14.02
N GLU A 833 -8.95 40.21 14.25
CA GLU A 833 -8.75 41.43 13.45
C GLU A 833 -7.31 41.94 13.49
N ARG A 834 -6.68 41.97 14.67
CA ARG A 834 -5.27 42.38 14.80
C ARG A 834 -4.34 41.44 14.05
N GLY A 835 -4.57 40.14 14.16
CA GLY A 835 -3.77 39.10 13.51
C GLY A 835 -3.84 39.11 11.98
N LEU A 836 -4.93 39.62 11.40
CA LEU A 836 -5.10 39.74 9.95
C LEU A 836 -4.56 41.05 9.36
N ARG A 837 -4.04 41.98 10.17
CA ARG A 837 -3.53 43.26 9.64
C ARG A 837 -2.38 43.04 8.67
N GLY A 838 -2.52 43.56 7.44
CA GLY A 838 -1.51 43.40 6.39
C GLY A 838 -1.54 42.03 5.69
N CYS A 839 -2.46 41.14 6.07
CA CYS A 839 -2.67 39.85 5.43
C CYS A 839 -3.78 39.97 4.37
N ASP A 840 -3.46 39.70 3.10
CA ASP A 840 -4.45 39.64 2.01
C ASP A 840 -5.12 38.26 1.93
N ALA A 841 -5.84 37.90 2.99
CA ALA A 841 -6.55 36.64 3.13
C ALA A 841 -8.08 36.87 3.09
N PRO A 842 -8.68 36.93 1.89
CA PRO A 842 -10.08 37.29 1.79
C PRO A 842 -11.06 36.33 2.49
N VAL A 843 -10.75 35.02 2.59
CA VAL A 843 -11.58 34.08 3.39
C VAL A 843 -11.61 34.46 4.87
N ALA A 844 -10.48 34.86 5.44
CA ALA A 844 -10.38 35.27 6.83
C ALA A 844 -11.09 36.61 7.07
N ALA A 845 -11.04 37.53 6.09
CA ALA A 845 -11.76 38.79 6.13
C ALA A 845 -13.29 38.59 6.13
N ALA A 846 -13.80 37.68 5.29
CA ALA A 846 -15.22 37.33 5.25
C ALA A 846 -15.68 36.61 6.55
N SER A 847 -14.82 35.76 7.12
CA SER A 847 -15.05 35.15 8.44
C SER A 847 -15.08 36.20 9.55
N LEU A 848 -14.17 37.17 9.55
CA LEU A 848 -14.17 38.28 10.51
C LEU A 848 -15.45 39.13 10.39
N ALA A 849 -15.93 39.39 9.17
CA ALA A 849 -17.21 40.07 8.95
C ALA A 849 -18.38 39.27 9.56
N THR A 850 -18.36 37.94 9.42
CA THR A 850 -19.35 37.05 10.06
C THR A 850 -19.27 37.14 11.58
N CYS A 851 -18.07 37.12 12.16
CA CYS A 851 -17.86 37.27 13.61
C CYS A 851 -18.40 38.60 14.15
N ARG A 852 -18.23 39.69 13.40
CA ARG A 852 -18.81 41.01 13.76
C ARG A 852 -20.34 40.98 13.75
N GLY A 853 -20.95 40.25 12.81
CA GLY A 853 -22.39 39.98 12.79
C GLY A 853 -22.84 39.23 14.05
N CYS A 854 -22.14 38.14 14.40
CA CYS A 854 -22.43 37.36 15.61
C CYS A 854 -22.37 38.22 16.88
N LEU A 855 -21.36 39.09 16.98
CA LEU A 855 -21.18 39.97 18.14
C LEU A 855 -22.27 41.04 18.24
N ALA A 856 -22.63 41.69 17.13
CA ALA A 856 -23.72 42.67 17.08
C ALA A 856 -25.09 42.03 17.39
N GLU A 857 -25.29 40.79 16.94
CA GLU A 857 -26.48 40.02 17.30
C GLU A 857 -26.56 39.74 18.81
N ALA A 858 -25.43 39.40 19.42
CA ALA A 858 -25.33 39.07 20.83
C ALA A 858 -25.51 40.28 21.76
N THR A 859 -25.16 41.49 21.32
CA THR A 859 -25.39 42.73 22.08
C THR A 859 -26.84 43.23 21.99
N GLY A 860 -27.68 42.59 21.17
CA GLY A 860 -29.09 42.90 21.01
C GLY A 860 -29.40 44.00 19.99
N ASP A 861 -28.40 44.57 19.33
CA ASP A 861 -28.59 45.53 18.23
C ASP A 861 -28.90 44.80 16.92
N ARG A 862 -30.18 44.45 16.74
CA ARG A 862 -30.66 43.66 15.59
C ARG A 862 -30.43 44.35 14.25
N SER A 863 -30.53 45.68 14.20
CA SER A 863 -30.30 46.45 12.99
C SER A 863 -28.81 46.45 12.60
N ALA A 864 -27.91 46.66 13.57
CA ALA A 864 -26.48 46.56 13.33
C ALA A 864 -26.07 45.13 12.96
N ALA A 865 -26.66 44.11 13.60
CA ALA A 865 -26.42 42.70 13.26
C ALA A 865 -26.83 42.39 11.82
N ALA A 866 -28.01 42.83 11.39
CA ALA A 866 -28.47 42.68 10.01
C ALA A 866 -27.51 43.34 9.01
N ALA A 867 -27.06 44.56 9.27
CA ALA A 867 -26.10 45.26 8.42
C ALA A 867 -24.74 44.53 8.36
N ALA A 868 -24.25 44.02 9.49
CA ALA A 868 -23.01 43.26 9.56
C ALA A 868 -23.09 41.92 8.81
N PHE A 869 -24.21 41.19 8.91
CA PHE A 869 -24.41 39.97 8.14
C PHE A 869 -24.61 40.24 6.64
N ALA A 870 -25.20 41.38 6.26
CA ALA A 870 -25.23 41.80 4.86
C ALA A 870 -23.82 42.02 4.30
N ALA A 871 -22.94 42.68 5.07
CA ALA A 871 -21.54 42.85 4.71
C ALA A 871 -20.78 41.52 4.64
N ALA A 872 -21.05 40.58 5.56
CA ALA A 872 -20.50 39.23 5.52
C ALA A 872 -20.95 38.46 4.26
N ALA A 873 -22.24 38.51 3.91
CA ALA A 873 -22.78 37.88 2.71
C ALA A 873 -22.10 38.41 1.43
N LEU A 874 -21.93 39.74 1.33
CA LEU A 874 -21.20 40.37 0.22
C LEU A 874 -19.74 39.91 0.15
N ALA A 875 -19.07 39.77 1.29
CA ALA A 875 -17.69 39.29 1.34
C ALA A 875 -17.58 37.82 0.87
N TRP A 876 -18.52 36.96 1.27
CA TRP A 876 -18.57 35.55 0.84
C TRP A 876 -18.91 35.39 -0.64
N ASP A 877 -19.83 36.19 -1.19
CA ASP A 877 -20.14 36.18 -2.63
C ASP A 877 -18.93 36.55 -3.50
N GLY A 878 -18.05 37.43 -3.01
CA GLY A 878 -16.80 37.78 -3.68
C GLY A 878 -15.79 36.61 -3.78
N LEU A 879 -15.98 35.56 -2.97
CA LEU A 879 -15.08 34.42 -2.81
C LEU A 879 -15.62 33.12 -3.40
N PRO A 880 -16.39 33.17 -4.49
CA PRO A 880 -17.31 32.10 -4.89
C PRO A 880 -17.73 31.09 -3.80
N ARG A 881 -18.09 31.52 -2.57
CA ARG A 881 -18.57 30.63 -1.48
C ARG A 881 -20.07 30.77 -1.27
N PRO A 882 -20.90 30.18 -2.16
CA PRO A 882 -22.35 30.41 -2.15
C PRO A 882 -23.01 29.87 -0.88
N TYR A 883 -22.49 28.79 -0.29
CA TYR A 883 -23.05 28.21 0.92
C TYR A 883 -22.94 29.17 2.11
N ASP A 884 -21.74 29.68 2.40
CA ASP A 884 -21.52 30.64 3.50
C ASP A 884 -22.25 31.97 3.29
N ALA A 885 -22.31 32.45 2.03
CA ALA A 885 -23.06 33.66 1.70
C ALA A 885 -24.57 33.50 1.95
N LEU A 886 -25.13 32.31 1.70
CA LEU A 886 -26.54 32.01 1.98
C LEU A 886 -26.81 31.89 3.49
N LEU A 887 -25.89 31.31 4.27
CA LEU A 887 -26.00 31.28 5.73
C LEU A 887 -25.89 32.68 6.36
N ALA A 888 -25.04 33.56 5.81
CA ALA A 888 -24.99 34.96 6.23
C ALA A 888 -26.30 35.70 5.91
N ARG A 889 -26.89 35.47 4.73
CA ARG A 889 -28.20 36.02 4.37
C ARG A 889 -29.34 35.50 5.24
N GLU A 890 -29.30 34.22 5.63
CA GLU A 890 -30.22 33.66 6.62
C GLU A 890 -30.18 34.50 7.90
N ARG A 891 -28.99 34.73 8.47
CA ARG A 891 -28.85 35.53 9.70
C ARG A 891 -29.20 37.00 9.50
N GLN A 892 -28.89 37.59 8.35
CA GLN A 892 -29.34 38.95 8.00
C GLN A 892 -30.86 39.04 8.03
N GLY A 893 -31.56 38.15 7.31
CA GLY A 893 -33.01 38.16 7.22
C GLY A 893 -33.67 37.95 8.59
N MET A 894 -33.17 37.00 9.38
CA MET A 894 -33.66 36.77 10.75
C MET A 894 -33.51 38.00 11.65
N ASN A 895 -32.38 38.71 11.57
CA ASN A 895 -32.15 39.91 12.37
C ASN A 895 -33.00 41.11 11.89
N LEU A 896 -33.28 41.25 10.59
CA LEU A 896 -34.23 42.25 10.08
C LEU A 896 -35.65 42.02 10.62
N ILE A 897 -36.12 40.77 10.59
CA ILE A 897 -37.42 40.41 11.17
C ILE A 897 -37.44 40.72 12.68
N ALA A 898 -36.38 40.36 13.40
CA ALA A 898 -36.25 40.65 14.83
C ALA A 898 -36.14 42.16 15.16
N ALA A 899 -35.63 42.97 14.22
CA ALA A 899 -35.59 44.43 14.32
C ALA A 899 -36.94 45.10 13.99
N GLY A 900 -37.93 44.34 13.54
CA GLY A 900 -39.27 44.83 13.18
C GLY A 900 -39.47 45.15 11.69
N ASP A 901 -38.46 44.93 10.83
CA ASP A 901 -38.55 45.10 9.38
C ASP A 901 -38.87 43.75 8.71
N LEU A 902 -40.13 43.34 8.83
CA LEU A 902 -40.61 42.06 8.32
C LEU A 902 -40.47 41.95 6.80
N ASP A 903 -40.82 42.99 6.05
CA ASP A 903 -40.81 42.97 4.59
C ASP A 903 -39.38 42.84 4.04
N ALA A 904 -38.42 43.61 4.57
CA ALA A 904 -37.02 43.48 4.17
C ALA A 904 -36.44 42.11 4.58
N GLY A 905 -36.77 41.63 5.78
CA GLY A 905 -36.34 40.32 6.25
C GLY A 905 -36.83 39.16 5.38
N LEU A 906 -38.12 39.16 5.03
CA LEU A 906 -38.70 38.14 4.14
C LEU A 906 -38.15 38.25 2.71
N ALA A 907 -37.89 39.46 2.22
CA ALA A 907 -37.28 39.66 0.91
C ALA A 907 -35.87 39.04 0.84
N VAL A 908 -35.05 39.22 1.88
CA VAL A 908 -33.72 38.59 1.97
C VAL A 908 -33.84 37.06 2.06
N LEU A 909 -34.75 36.54 2.89
CA LEU A 909 -34.90 35.09 3.08
C LEU A 909 -35.52 34.36 1.88
N GLY A 910 -36.31 35.05 1.04
CA GLY A 910 -37.11 34.41 -0.02
C GLY A 910 -36.32 33.52 -0.99
N ASP A 911 -35.07 33.89 -1.26
CA ASP A 911 -34.21 33.19 -2.23
C ASP A 911 -33.27 32.18 -1.58
N VAL A 912 -33.09 32.26 -0.25
CA VAL A 912 -32.12 31.44 0.49
C VAL A 912 -32.43 29.93 0.40
N PRO A 913 -33.67 29.44 0.62
CA PRO A 913 -33.97 28.02 0.49
C PRO A 913 -33.71 27.47 -0.90
N ARG A 914 -33.97 28.27 -1.95
CA ARG A 914 -33.71 27.87 -3.35
C ARG A 914 -32.22 27.76 -3.62
N GLY A 915 -31.42 28.72 -3.15
CA GLY A 915 -29.97 28.67 -3.25
C GLY A 915 -29.38 27.44 -2.54
N LEU A 916 -29.76 27.22 -1.29
CA LEU A 916 -29.28 26.07 -0.49
C LEU A 916 -29.68 24.73 -1.12
N SER A 917 -30.92 24.62 -1.60
CA SER A 917 -31.39 23.42 -2.30
C SER A 917 -30.66 23.18 -3.62
N GLY A 918 -30.31 24.25 -4.34
CA GLY A 918 -29.53 24.17 -5.58
C GLY A 918 -28.12 23.62 -5.38
N LEU A 919 -27.51 23.87 -4.22
CA LEU A 919 -26.24 23.27 -3.83
C LEU A 919 -26.39 21.81 -3.35
N GLY A 920 -27.56 21.46 -2.81
CA GLY A 920 -27.81 20.17 -2.15
C GLY A 920 -27.84 20.25 -0.62
N ALA A 921 -27.70 21.45 -0.02
CA ALA A 921 -27.81 21.71 1.42
C ALA A 921 -29.28 21.65 1.90
N THR A 922 -29.90 20.48 1.74
CA THR A 922 -31.34 20.29 1.96
C THR A 922 -31.76 20.46 3.41
N GLY A 923 -30.88 20.16 4.37
CA GLY A 923 -31.16 20.36 5.81
C GLY A 923 -31.32 21.83 6.15
N ASP A 924 -30.37 22.67 5.72
CA ASP A 924 -30.41 24.12 5.91
C ASP A 924 -31.56 24.77 5.13
N ALA A 925 -31.79 24.33 3.89
CA ALA A 925 -32.91 24.82 3.08
C ALA A 925 -34.27 24.58 3.77
N ASP A 926 -34.47 23.40 4.35
CA ASP A 926 -35.69 23.05 5.06
C ASP A 926 -35.90 23.90 6.33
N ARG A 927 -34.81 24.21 7.05
CA ARG A 927 -34.81 25.11 8.22
C ARG A 927 -35.28 26.52 7.82
N VAL A 928 -34.65 27.13 6.81
CA VAL A 928 -35.03 28.48 6.37
C VAL A 928 -36.46 28.51 5.80
N ALA A 929 -36.85 27.47 5.05
CA ALA A 929 -38.21 27.34 4.56
C ALA A 929 -39.26 27.22 5.69
N ALA A 930 -38.89 26.66 6.85
CA ALA A 930 -39.77 26.62 8.02
C ALA A 930 -40.00 28.01 8.61
N VAL A 931 -38.97 28.85 8.68
CA VAL A 931 -39.09 30.25 9.10
C VAL A 931 -40.05 31.01 8.19
N LEU A 932 -39.85 30.93 6.85
CA LEU A 932 -40.72 31.60 5.88
C LEU A 932 -42.20 31.19 6.04
N ARG A 933 -42.46 29.90 6.27
CA ARG A 933 -43.83 29.41 6.52
C ARG A 933 -44.41 29.95 7.82
N GLY A 934 -43.59 30.10 8.86
CA GLY A 934 -44.00 30.71 10.14
C GLY A 934 -44.52 32.15 9.98
N HIS A 935 -44.06 32.86 8.94
CA HIS A 935 -44.50 34.21 8.57
C HIS A 935 -45.49 34.25 7.40
N GLY A 936 -46.10 33.13 7.02
CA GLY A 936 -47.14 33.07 5.99
C GLY A 936 -46.64 33.12 4.53
N VAL A 937 -45.33 33.04 4.30
CA VAL A 937 -44.75 32.99 2.95
C VAL A 937 -44.69 31.54 2.45
N THR A 938 -45.31 31.27 1.31
CA THR A 938 -45.22 29.96 0.65
C THR A 938 -43.82 29.69 0.09
N ALA A 939 -42.98 29.02 0.87
CA ALA A 939 -41.75 28.42 0.37
C ALA A 939 -42.08 27.13 -0.40
N ARG A 940 -41.92 27.13 -1.73
CA ARG A 940 -42.08 25.93 -2.59
C ARG A 940 -41.06 24.88 -2.12
N ARG A 941 -41.52 23.66 -1.78
CA ARG A 941 -40.61 22.53 -1.56
C ARG A 941 -39.89 22.24 -2.89
N PRO A 942 -38.54 22.27 -2.95
CA PRO A 942 -37.85 21.47 -3.94
C PRO A 942 -38.21 20.01 -3.66
N TRP A 943 -38.48 19.27 -4.73
CA TRP A 943 -38.86 17.87 -4.66
C TRP A 943 -37.84 17.10 -3.80
N ARG A 944 -38.28 16.60 -2.64
CA ARG A 944 -37.48 15.68 -1.85
C ARG A 944 -37.27 14.45 -2.72
N GLY A 945 -36.05 14.25 -3.20
CA GLY A 945 -35.58 12.95 -3.62
C GLY A 945 -35.91 11.98 -2.49
N GLY A 946 -37.04 11.28 -2.63
CA GLY A 946 -37.32 10.10 -1.82
C GLY A 946 -36.22 9.09 -2.07
N SER A 947 -35.97 8.23 -1.07
CA SER A 947 -35.05 7.09 -1.16
C SER A 947 -35.08 6.48 -2.57
N ARG A 948 -33.94 6.53 -3.28
CA ARG A 948 -33.74 6.12 -4.69
C ARG A 948 -35.02 5.59 -5.34
N GLY A 949 -35.81 6.48 -5.95
CA GLY A 949 -37.02 6.08 -6.65
C GLY A 949 -36.65 5.19 -7.83
N TYR A 950 -36.94 3.89 -7.74
CA TYR A 950 -36.75 2.92 -8.82
C TYR A 950 -37.65 3.18 -10.05
N GLY A 951 -38.22 4.39 -10.23
CA GLY A 951 -39.14 4.70 -11.32
C GLY A 951 -40.29 3.69 -11.42
N ASP A 952 -40.54 3.20 -12.64
CA ASP A 952 -41.48 2.11 -12.93
C ASP A 952 -40.89 0.71 -12.69
N GLN A 953 -39.64 0.62 -12.24
CA GLN A 953 -39.01 -0.63 -11.85
C GLN A 953 -39.31 -0.99 -10.40
N LEU A 954 -39.33 -2.30 -10.11
CA LEU A 954 -39.48 -2.80 -8.75
C LEU A 954 -38.22 -2.47 -7.94
N SER A 955 -38.42 -1.92 -6.74
CA SER A 955 -37.33 -1.78 -5.76
C SER A 955 -36.89 -3.16 -5.25
N PRO A 956 -35.67 -3.31 -4.70
CA PRO A 956 -35.19 -4.57 -4.12
C PRO A 956 -36.16 -5.18 -3.12
N ARG A 957 -36.85 -4.33 -2.35
CA ARG A 957 -37.81 -4.79 -1.35
C ARG A 957 -39.16 -5.18 -1.93
N GLU A 958 -39.59 -4.55 -3.02
CA GLU A 958 -40.76 -5.02 -3.78
C GLU A 958 -40.41 -6.32 -4.53
N LEU A 959 -39.19 -6.46 -5.04
CA LEU A 959 -38.70 -7.67 -5.71
C LEU A 959 -38.66 -8.88 -4.76
N GLU A 960 -38.18 -8.71 -3.53
CA GLU A 960 -38.23 -9.76 -2.49
C GLU A 960 -39.67 -10.22 -2.21
N VAL A 961 -40.61 -9.28 -2.10
CA VAL A 961 -42.03 -9.60 -1.91
C VAL A 961 -42.60 -10.32 -3.14
N VAL A 962 -42.26 -9.87 -4.36
CA VAL A 962 -42.70 -10.50 -5.61
C VAL A 962 -42.15 -11.92 -5.77
N ARG A 963 -40.89 -12.18 -5.42
CA ARG A 963 -40.29 -13.54 -5.42
C ARG A 963 -41.05 -14.50 -4.51
N LEU A 964 -41.35 -14.07 -3.29
CA LEU A 964 -42.11 -14.90 -2.34
C LEU A 964 -43.59 -15.06 -2.75
N VAL A 965 -44.16 -14.09 -3.48
CA VAL A 965 -45.48 -14.22 -4.10
C VAL A 965 -45.47 -15.28 -5.20
N VAL A 966 -44.43 -15.30 -6.04
CA VAL A 966 -44.23 -16.32 -7.10
C VAL A 966 -44.04 -17.71 -6.48
N ALA A 967 -43.35 -17.81 -5.34
CA ALA A 967 -43.22 -19.05 -4.56
C ALA A 967 -44.51 -19.47 -3.82
N GLY A 968 -45.62 -18.73 -3.95
CA GLY A 968 -46.94 -19.11 -3.43
C GLY A 968 -47.25 -18.66 -2.00
N LEU A 969 -46.36 -17.94 -1.31
CA LEU A 969 -46.54 -17.58 0.11
C LEU A 969 -47.57 -16.47 0.33
N THR A 970 -48.47 -16.63 1.30
CA THR A 970 -49.47 -15.61 1.67
C THR A 970 -48.83 -14.38 2.33
N ASN A 971 -49.52 -13.23 2.36
CA ASN A 971 -48.98 -12.01 2.99
C ASN A 971 -48.53 -12.20 4.46
N PRO A 972 -49.24 -12.97 5.32
CA PRO A 972 -48.76 -13.32 6.67
C PRO A 972 -47.50 -14.21 6.69
N GLU A 973 -47.32 -15.08 5.71
CA GLU A 973 -46.12 -15.93 5.58
C GLU A 973 -44.93 -15.13 5.08
N ILE A 974 -45.12 -14.28 4.06
CA ILE A 974 -44.11 -13.32 3.59
C ILE A 974 -43.69 -12.37 4.72
N ALA A 975 -44.67 -11.88 5.49
CA ALA A 975 -44.43 -11.02 6.64
C ALA A 975 -43.53 -11.71 7.68
N ARG A 976 -43.76 -13.00 7.97
CA ARG A 976 -42.90 -13.79 8.85
C ARG A 976 -41.52 -14.03 8.24
N ALA A 977 -41.44 -14.44 6.98
CA ALA A 977 -40.17 -14.71 6.29
C ALA A 977 -39.27 -13.47 6.21
N LEU A 978 -39.87 -12.29 6.07
CA LEU A 978 -39.16 -11.01 5.95
C LEU A 978 -39.06 -10.22 7.26
N SER A 979 -39.54 -10.76 8.39
CA SER A 979 -39.63 -10.09 9.69
C SER A 979 -40.30 -8.71 9.62
N ARG A 980 -41.49 -8.63 8.99
CA ARG A 980 -42.27 -7.39 8.80
C ARG A 980 -43.74 -7.57 9.13
N SER A 981 -44.49 -6.46 9.20
CA SER A 981 -45.94 -6.53 9.38
C SER A 981 -46.66 -6.97 8.08
N PRO A 982 -47.77 -7.74 8.16
CA PRO A 982 -48.60 -8.06 7.00
C PRO A 982 -49.11 -6.81 6.25
N LYS A 983 -49.31 -5.70 6.96
CA LYS A 983 -49.72 -4.41 6.38
C LYS A 983 -48.63 -3.81 5.49
N THR A 984 -47.36 -3.96 5.88
CA THR A 984 -46.21 -3.51 5.09
C THR A 984 -46.05 -4.33 3.81
N VAL A 985 -46.20 -5.66 3.90
CA VAL A 985 -46.18 -6.55 2.73
C VAL A 985 -47.33 -6.23 1.76
N ALA A 986 -48.54 -5.99 2.27
CA ALA A 986 -49.68 -5.60 1.45
C ALA A 986 -49.45 -4.26 0.72
N ALA A 987 -48.87 -3.28 1.40
CA ALA A 987 -48.52 -1.99 0.78
C ALA A 987 -47.46 -2.15 -0.32
N GLN A 988 -46.43 -2.98 -0.09
CA GLN A 988 -45.37 -3.26 -1.06
C GLN A 988 -45.90 -4.04 -2.27
N LEU A 989 -46.80 -5.00 -2.06
CA LEU A 989 -47.45 -5.72 -3.14
C LEU A 989 -48.37 -4.81 -3.97
N THR A 990 -49.06 -3.87 -3.34
CA THR A 990 -49.90 -2.87 -4.02
C THR A 990 -49.06 -1.93 -4.88
N SER A 991 -47.89 -1.52 -4.37
CA SER A 991 -46.93 -0.73 -5.13
C SER A 991 -46.36 -1.52 -6.32
N ALA A 992 -46.02 -2.80 -6.12
CA ALA A 992 -45.55 -3.69 -7.19
C ALA A 992 -46.62 -3.93 -8.28
N MET A 993 -47.90 -4.13 -7.89
CA MET A 993 -49.04 -4.26 -8.81
C MET A 993 -49.17 -3.03 -9.72
N ARG A 994 -49.08 -1.83 -9.14
CA ARG A 994 -49.13 -0.57 -9.88
C ARG A 994 -47.97 -0.45 -10.89
N LYS A 995 -46.75 -0.82 -10.49
CA LYS A 995 -45.55 -0.72 -11.34
C LYS A 995 -45.53 -1.74 -12.48
N LEU A 996 -46.06 -2.93 -12.24
CA LEU A 996 -46.19 -3.99 -13.26
C LEU A 996 -47.46 -3.83 -14.13
N GLY A 997 -48.31 -2.83 -13.86
CA GLY A 997 -49.54 -2.59 -14.62
C GLY A 997 -50.61 -3.67 -14.44
N VAL A 998 -50.61 -4.38 -13.31
CA VAL A 998 -51.52 -5.50 -13.02
C VAL A 998 -52.41 -5.21 -11.81
N SER A 999 -53.60 -5.80 -11.79
CA SER A 999 -54.64 -5.52 -10.78
C SER A 999 -54.88 -6.65 -9.76
N SER A 1000 -54.17 -7.77 -9.88
CA SER A 1000 -54.31 -8.90 -8.96
C SER A 1000 -52.97 -9.53 -8.59
N ARG A 1001 -52.91 -10.16 -7.40
CA ARG A 1001 -51.75 -10.89 -6.91
C ARG A 1001 -51.32 -12.02 -7.87
N THR A 1002 -52.29 -12.74 -8.43
CA THR A 1002 -52.01 -13.80 -9.41
C THR A 1002 -51.40 -13.22 -10.68
N ALA A 1003 -51.87 -12.05 -11.13
CA ALA A 1003 -51.31 -11.36 -12.29
C ALA A 1003 -49.88 -10.82 -12.03
N VAL A 1004 -49.53 -10.47 -10.79
CA VAL A 1004 -48.14 -10.13 -10.41
C VAL A 1004 -47.22 -11.33 -10.60
N ALA A 1005 -47.62 -12.52 -10.14
CA ALA A 1005 -46.80 -13.73 -10.28
C ALA A 1005 -46.58 -14.08 -11.76
N VAL A 1006 -47.65 -14.05 -12.57
CA VAL A 1006 -47.58 -14.32 -14.01
C VAL A 1006 -46.72 -13.29 -14.74
N SER A 1007 -46.92 -11.99 -14.46
CA SER A 1007 -46.14 -10.91 -15.09
C SER A 1007 -44.66 -10.96 -14.72
N ALA A 1008 -44.33 -11.29 -13.46
CA ALA A 1008 -42.94 -11.41 -13.01
C ALA A 1008 -42.20 -12.59 -13.67
N THR A 1009 -42.87 -13.73 -13.85
CA THR A 1009 -42.28 -14.89 -14.56
C THR A 1009 -42.15 -14.64 -16.06
N GLN A 1010 -43.15 -14.03 -16.71
CA GLN A 1010 -43.11 -13.71 -18.15
C GLN A 1010 -42.07 -12.64 -18.49
N ALA A 1011 -41.85 -11.68 -17.61
CA ALA A 1011 -40.85 -10.62 -17.79
C ALA A 1011 -39.42 -11.06 -17.41
N GLY A 1012 -39.21 -12.33 -17.00
CA GLY A 1012 -37.90 -12.85 -16.60
C GLY A 1012 -37.34 -12.23 -15.31
N ILE A 1013 -38.19 -11.59 -14.50
CA ILE A 1013 -37.80 -10.92 -13.24
C ILE A 1013 -37.49 -11.97 -12.15
N VAL A 1014 -38.12 -13.15 -12.25
CA VAL A 1014 -37.88 -14.32 -11.41
C VAL A 1014 -37.88 -15.55 -12.32
N THR A 1015 -36.81 -16.34 -12.29
CA THR A 1015 -36.72 -17.61 -13.02
C THR A 1015 -37.54 -18.69 -12.32
N ALA A 1016 -38.27 -19.51 -13.08
CA ALA A 1016 -39.00 -20.66 -12.56
C ALA A 1016 -38.00 -21.71 -12.05
N GLY A 1017 -37.53 -21.55 -10.81
CA GLY A 1017 -36.49 -22.36 -10.19
C GLY A 1017 -35.90 -21.80 -8.89
N ASP A 1018 -36.13 -20.53 -8.54
CA ASP A 1018 -35.56 -19.89 -7.33
C ASP A 1018 -36.28 -20.27 -6.01
N SER A 1019 -36.87 -21.46 -5.94
CA SER A 1019 -37.41 -22.01 -4.69
C SER A 1019 -36.53 -23.15 -4.20
N ASP A 1020 -35.41 -22.79 -3.57
CA ASP A 1020 -34.70 -23.56 -2.54
C ASP A 1020 -34.21 -22.62 -1.43
#